data_AF-A0A164Q1G2-F1
#
_entry.id   AF-A0A164Q1G2-F1
#
_cell.length_a   1.000
_cell.length_b   1.000
_cell.length_c   1.000
_cell.angle_alpha   90.00
_cell.angle_beta   90.00
_cell.angle_gamma   90.00
#
_symmetry.space_group_name_H-M   'P 1'
#
loop_
_entity.id
_entity.type
_entity.pdbx_description
1 polymer ?
#
loop_
_entity_poly.entity_id
_entity_poly.type
_entity_poly.pdbx_seq_one_letter_code
_entity_poly.pdbx_strand_id
1 'polypeptide(L)'
;MVREIRRRVLGTFIKSADPKDLALRRERESGSIPFTKSPFQHGRGVHLLGPLDEEKKAELEDQEEEGELTVAEEVPWIDLVLEIAMTTAFTNLTDNTPIVTAQNATSYLCFFALVWWIWASQVAYNIRFRQSDWLHRGFAFLNLALFGALAAFTNNFDITTGLTPAFNPELFDSVAALGTTDGATIQAQMYRDALIPILNAKGISVCMALSRVVLLLQYLLVLLYSRPAHRPGIMVHLSSLIASILCYTTAFLLLLEESTSSTRPRNIAKLVLWFLPLLLECILHFKANNKIGRVRYSAEAMYNRSSVLFIIILGAGLDRITNKFQYIVGYVGFGPQSVGVIISAGVIIVGIFSLYFGSESNTFRGDRGDHGVLFWFFMHFPFMATLILMLQASALLVAWVNLQQAITVVLDFTQDILNATGSLSVDQFPQANATFATLGMSLAEFVKQMNNASSPSDPDAETMSKLKQVVNIVKTVFEQSNALPDPDSLLAAQLQGFGEGTLATQDSFVNLMNDLMKSRLDSALWFPGVAGGTLITLSILNVSKQWPRDRYEWGIILSRMLGGLGFSFLTIMDAGSGRSLLETDDQPIAAMWRFALTPWILPSFALLLIVQNLIEMSLRFFARRSYRASDRLNSSR
;
A
#
# COMPACT_ATOMS: atom_id res chain seq x y z
N MET A 1 -20.45 20.23 67.76
CA MET A 1 -20.72 20.81 66.43
C MET A 1 -19.74 20.33 65.35
N VAL A 2 -18.42 20.53 65.48
CA VAL A 2 -17.42 20.07 64.48
C VAL A 2 -17.39 18.54 64.28
N ARG A 3 -17.58 17.74 65.33
CA ARG A 3 -17.74 16.27 65.22
C ARG A 3 -19.02 15.84 64.51
N GLU A 4 -20.10 16.62 64.65
CA GLU A 4 -21.40 16.36 64.03
C GLU A 4 -21.36 16.68 62.54
N ILE A 5 -20.72 17.80 62.18
CA ILE A 5 -20.45 18.20 60.79
C ILE A 5 -19.50 17.18 60.13
N ARG A 6 -18.45 16.74 60.83
CA ARG A 6 -17.54 15.70 60.31
C ARG A 6 -18.25 14.36 60.10
N ARG A 7 -19.19 13.96 60.97
CA ARG A 7 -20.03 12.76 60.77
C ARG A 7 -21.04 12.91 59.63
N ARG A 8 -21.67 14.07 59.46
CA ARG A 8 -22.60 14.31 58.35
C ARG A 8 -21.90 14.44 56.99
N VAL A 9 -20.70 15.04 56.97
CA VAL A 9 -19.87 15.16 55.77
C VAL A 9 -19.19 13.82 55.41
N LEU A 10 -18.66 13.05 56.37
CA LEU A 10 -18.17 11.70 56.04
C LEU A 10 -19.29 10.71 55.75
N GLY A 11 -20.45 10.83 56.42
CA GLY A 11 -21.62 9.98 56.17
C GLY A 11 -22.25 10.18 54.79
N THR A 12 -22.05 11.33 54.15
CA THR A 12 -22.47 11.58 52.76
C THR A 12 -21.51 10.96 51.72
N PHE A 13 -20.30 10.56 52.12
CA PHE A 13 -19.37 9.83 51.25
C PHE A 13 -19.41 8.31 51.43
N ILE A 14 -20.06 7.81 52.49
CA ILE A 14 -20.28 6.38 52.71
C ILE A 14 -21.62 6.03 52.07
N LYS A 15 -21.57 5.64 50.78
CA LYS A 15 -22.74 5.14 50.03
C LYS A 15 -23.38 3.97 50.76
N SER A 16 -24.71 3.98 50.87
CA SER A 16 -25.48 2.94 51.55
C SER A 16 -25.50 1.66 50.70
N ALA A 17 -25.93 0.55 51.30
CA ALA A 17 -26.19 -0.72 50.59
C ALA A 17 -27.46 -0.67 49.72
N ASP A 18 -27.80 0.50 49.16
CA ASP A 18 -28.90 0.66 48.22
C ASP A 18 -28.56 -0.12 46.92
N PRO A 19 -29.49 -0.93 46.38
CA PRO A 19 -29.34 -1.60 45.11
C PRO A 19 -28.83 -0.70 43.96
N LYS A 20 -29.20 0.59 43.94
CA LYS A 20 -28.73 1.56 42.94
C LYS A 20 -27.26 1.91 43.13
N ASP A 21 -26.80 2.07 44.37
CA ASP A 21 -25.40 2.33 44.69
C ASP A 21 -24.53 1.09 44.46
N LEU A 22 -25.06 -0.11 44.66
CA LEU A 22 -24.42 -1.37 44.29
C LEU A 22 -24.33 -1.54 42.77
N ALA A 23 -25.37 -1.19 42.02
CA ALA A 23 -25.33 -1.21 40.55
C ALA A 23 -24.28 -0.23 40.02
N LEU A 24 -24.26 1.00 40.55
CA LEU A 24 -23.30 2.03 40.15
C LEU A 24 -21.87 1.72 40.63
N ARG A 25 -21.71 1.03 41.76
CA ARG A 25 -20.43 0.48 42.21
C ARG A 25 -19.95 -0.63 41.30
N ARG A 26 -20.82 -1.58 40.91
CA ARG A 26 -20.49 -2.63 39.94
C ARG A 26 -20.15 -2.03 38.58
N GLU A 27 -20.85 -0.99 38.16
CA GLU A 27 -20.54 -0.24 36.93
C GLU A 27 -19.15 0.40 37.03
N ARG A 28 -18.83 1.08 38.15
CA ARG A 28 -17.50 1.67 38.39
C ARG A 28 -16.39 0.64 38.54
N GLU A 29 -16.66 -0.48 39.20
CA GLU A 29 -15.71 -1.60 39.35
C GLU A 29 -15.51 -2.31 38.01
N SER A 30 -16.54 -2.40 37.17
CA SER A 30 -16.44 -2.90 35.79
C SER A 30 -15.71 -1.93 34.86
N GLY A 31 -15.81 -0.63 35.12
CA GLY A 31 -15.09 0.42 34.40
C GLY A 31 -13.66 0.65 34.89
N SER A 32 -13.29 0.13 36.06
CA SER A 32 -11.94 0.24 36.61
C SER A 32 -11.01 -0.73 35.88
N ILE A 33 -10.17 -0.18 35.02
CA ILE A 33 -9.16 -0.95 34.29
C ILE A 33 -7.96 -1.13 35.22
N PRO A 34 -7.59 -2.37 35.60
CA PRO A 34 -6.43 -2.60 36.43
C PRO A 34 -5.15 -2.21 35.71
N PHE A 35 -4.11 -1.94 36.48
CA PHE A 35 -2.81 -1.54 35.95
C PHE A 35 -2.15 -2.66 35.12
N THR A 36 -2.19 -3.89 35.63
CA THR A 36 -1.68 -5.10 34.98
C THR A 36 -2.62 -6.27 35.24
N LYS A 37 -2.86 -7.12 34.24
CA LYS A 37 -3.52 -8.43 34.38
C LYS A 37 -2.55 -9.53 33.95
N SER A 38 -2.67 -10.71 34.57
CA SER A 38 -1.92 -11.87 34.08
C SER A 38 -2.40 -12.21 32.66
N PRO A 39 -1.48 -12.39 31.68
CA PRO A 39 -1.83 -12.80 30.32
C PRO A 39 -2.59 -14.13 30.25
N PHE A 40 -2.43 -14.97 31.29
CA PHE A 40 -3.05 -16.30 31.40
C PHE A 40 -4.34 -16.29 32.23
N GLN A 41 -4.84 -15.12 32.62
CA GLN A 41 -6.08 -15.01 33.38
C GLN A 41 -7.27 -15.17 32.44
N HIS A 42 -8.04 -16.25 32.60
CA HIS A 42 -9.26 -16.48 31.84
C HIS A 42 -10.23 -15.30 31.97
N GLY A 43 -10.78 -14.85 30.84
CA GLY A 43 -11.83 -13.84 30.80
C GLY A 43 -13.00 -14.31 31.64
N ARG A 44 -13.36 -13.53 32.67
CA ARG A 44 -14.47 -13.79 33.60
C ARG A 44 -15.84 -13.58 32.91
N GLY A 45 -15.98 -13.98 31.64
CA GLY A 45 -17.20 -13.88 30.83
C GLY A 45 -18.20 -15.02 31.09
N VAL A 46 -17.82 -16.02 31.88
CA VAL A 46 -18.67 -17.20 32.12
C VAL A 46 -19.66 -17.03 33.28
N HIS A 47 -19.66 -15.87 33.97
CA HIS A 47 -20.59 -15.62 35.09
C HIS A 47 -21.96 -15.03 34.69
N LEU A 48 -22.27 -14.93 33.39
CA LEU A 48 -23.61 -14.57 32.89
C LEU A 48 -24.44 -15.78 32.42
N LEU A 49 -23.86 -16.97 32.40
CA LEU A 49 -24.62 -18.22 32.37
C LEU A 49 -24.75 -18.70 33.82
N GLY A 50 -25.89 -19.28 34.17
CA GLY A 50 -26.18 -19.83 35.51
C GLY A 50 -25.13 -20.86 35.96
N PRO A 51 -25.32 -21.50 37.13
CA PRO A 51 -24.36 -22.49 37.64
C PRO A 51 -24.01 -23.47 36.51
N LEU A 52 -22.77 -23.41 36.05
CA LEU A 52 -22.25 -24.33 35.05
C LEU A 52 -22.34 -25.73 35.64
N ASP A 53 -22.84 -26.67 34.84
CA ASP A 53 -22.75 -28.09 35.16
C ASP A 53 -21.28 -28.45 35.43
N GLU A 54 -21.04 -29.17 36.53
CA GLU A 54 -19.71 -29.63 36.97
C GLU A 54 -18.95 -30.37 35.85
N GLU A 55 -19.67 -30.94 34.88
CA GLU A 55 -19.13 -31.62 33.70
C GLU A 55 -18.36 -30.67 32.77
N LYS A 56 -18.85 -29.45 32.51
CA LYS A 56 -18.12 -28.43 31.73
C LYS A 56 -16.89 -27.89 32.45
N LYS A 57 -16.94 -27.93 33.78
CA LYS A 57 -15.84 -27.47 34.63
C LYS A 57 -14.72 -28.51 34.66
N ALA A 58 -15.06 -29.79 34.71
CA ALA A 58 -14.14 -30.90 34.54
C ALA A 58 -13.52 -30.92 33.12
N GLU A 59 -14.30 -30.69 32.06
CA GLU A 59 -13.75 -30.56 30.69
C GLU A 59 -12.76 -29.39 30.55
N LEU A 60 -13.02 -28.25 31.21
CA LEU A 60 -12.11 -27.11 31.23
C LEU A 60 -10.85 -27.39 32.07
N GLU A 61 -10.96 -28.16 33.15
CA GLU A 61 -9.82 -28.61 33.97
C GLU A 61 -8.96 -29.63 33.22
N ASP A 62 -9.57 -30.55 32.46
CA ASP A 62 -8.86 -31.50 31.58
C ASP A 62 -8.17 -30.78 30.40
N GLN A 63 -8.80 -29.76 29.81
CA GLN A 63 -8.16 -28.89 28.80
C GLN A 63 -7.01 -28.04 29.39
N GLU A 64 -7.09 -27.65 30.67
CA GLU A 64 -5.97 -27.04 31.40
C GLU A 64 -4.83 -28.03 31.68
N GLU A 65 -5.12 -29.32 31.95
CA GLU A 65 -4.12 -30.39 32.13
C GLU A 65 -3.42 -30.76 30.81
N GLU A 66 -4.10 -30.72 29.66
CA GLU A 66 -3.49 -30.90 28.33
C GLU A 66 -2.70 -29.67 27.84
N GLY A 67 -2.67 -28.57 28.61
CA GLY A 67 -1.90 -27.37 28.29
C GLY A 67 -2.51 -26.52 27.17
N GLU A 68 -3.82 -26.64 26.95
CA GLU A 68 -4.57 -25.98 25.88
C GLU A 68 -5.30 -24.73 26.41
N LEU A 69 -4.54 -23.67 26.70
CA LEU A 69 -5.12 -22.41 27.19
C LEU A 69 -5.70 -21.57 26.04
N THR A 70 -7.01 -21.31 26.06
CA THR A 70 -7.66 -20.28 25.22
C THR A 70 -7.89 -19.00 26.04
N VAL A 71 -7.18 -17.91 25.72
CA VAL A 71 -7.27 -16.58 26.38
C VAL A 71 -7.05 -15.50 25.29
N ALA A 72 -7.60 -14.28 25.25
CA ALA A 72 -8.44 -13.43 26.11
C ALA A 72 -9.52 -12.69 25.27
N GLU A 73 -10.45 -12.00 25.95
CA GLU A 73 -11.45 -11.09 25.36
C GLU A 73 -10.79 -9.94 24.57
N GLU A 74 -11.07 -9.86 23.26
CA GLU A 74 -10.53 -8.81 22.38
C GLU A 74 -10.94 -7.42 22.89
N VAL A 75 -10.01 -6.45 22.87
CA VAL A 75 -10.35 -5.03 23.11
C VAL A 75 -10.39 -4.34 21.75
N PRO A 76 -11.57 -4.24 21.10
CA PRO A 76 -11.66 -4.03 19.65
C PRO A 76 -11.05 -2.71 19.18
N TRP A 77 -11.18 -1.65 19.98
CA TRP A 77 -10.88 -0.28 19.56
C TRP A 77 -9.39 0.08 19.50
N ILE A 78 -8.60 -0.35 20.49
CA ILE A 78 -7.16 -0.08 20.51
C ILE A 78 -6.46 -0.89 19.43
N ASP A 79 -7.01 -2.06 19.17
CA ASP A 79 -6.58 -2.95 18.12
C ASP A 79 -6.72 -2.27 16.75
N LEU A 80 -7.87 -1.65 16.46
CA LEU A 80 -8.10 -0.81 15.28
C LEU A 80 -7.07 0.32 15.11
N VAL A 81 -6.65 0.96 16.21
CA VAL A 81 -5.64 2.04 16.15
C VAL A 81 -4.32 1.54 15.56
N LEU A 82 -3.95 0.29 15.80
CA LEU A 82 -2.73 -0.31 15.25
C LEU A 82 -2.81 -0.45 13.72
N GLU A 83 -3.95 -0.92 13.19
CA GLU A 83 -4.14 -1.04 11.74
C GLU A 83 -4.18 0.34 11.06
N ILE A 84 -4.84 1.31 11.69
CA ILE A 84 -4.88 2.69 11.19
C ILE A 84 -3.46 3.28 11.19
N ALA A 85 -2.71 3.14 12.28
CA ALA A 85 -1.33 3.65 12.37
C ALA A 85 -0.41 3.08 11.29
N MET A 86 -0.47 1.75 11.09
CA MET A 86 0.27 1.07 10.04
C MET A 86 -0.13 1.61 8.66
N THR A 87 -1.43 1.74 8.40
CA THR A 87 -1.92 2.24 7.10
C THR A 87 -1.52 3.69 6.90
N THR A 88 -1.57 4.55 7.92
CA THR A 88 -1.12 5.95 7.82
C THR A 88 0.37 6.05 7.49
N ALA A 89 1.22 5.26 8.16
CA ALA A 89 2.65 5.23 7.86
C ALA A 89 2.93 4.84 6.40
N PHE A 90 2.13 3.91 5.90
CA PHE A 90 2.17 3.43 4.54
C PHE A 90 1.57 4.42 3.51
N THR A 91 0.47 5.10 3.83
CA THR A 91 -0.11 6.16 2.98
C THR A 91 0.90 7.28 2.82
N ASN A 92 1.58 7.70 3.89
CA ASN A 92 2.64 8.69 3.84
C ASN A 92 3.80 8.26 2.91
N LEU A 93 4.22 6.99 2.95
CA LEU A 93 5.20 6.49 1.98
C LEU A 93 4.70 6.60 0.55
N THR A 94 3.46 6.21 0.32
CA THR A 94 2.88 6.18 -1.02
C THR A 94 2.65 7.60 -1.57
N ASP A 95 2.48 8.61 -0.70
CA ASP A 95 2.45 10.04 -1.08
C ASP A 95 3.83 10.60 -1.36
N ASN A 96 4.83 10.24 -0.56
CA ASN A 96 6.18 10.80 -0.66
C ASN A 96 7.12 10.03 -1.60
N THR A 97 6.71 8.85 -2.09
CA THR A 97 7.50 8.03 -3.02
C THR A 97 6.60 7.61 -4.18
N PRO A 98 6.46 8.44 -5.23
CA PRO A 98 5.59 8.11 -6.35
C PRO A 98 6.09 6.84 -7.03
N ILE A 99 5.25 5.80 -6.99
CA ILE A 99 5.51 4.50 -7.62
C ILE A 99 5.28 4.62 -9.13
N VAL A 100 6.18 5.33 -9.80
CA VAL A 100 6.15 5.45 -11.26
C VAL A 100 6.85 4.26 -11.90
N THR A 101 8.06 3.96 -11.41
CA THR A 101 8.95 2.95 -11.99
C THR A 101 8.90 1.62 -11.23
N ALA A 102 9.29 0.53 -11.90
CA ALA A 102 9.40 -0.79 -11.28
C ALA A 102 10.43 -0.84 -10.13
N GLN A 103 11.48 -0.01 -10.21
CA GLN A 103 12.47 0.14 -9.14
C GLN A 103 11.86 0.80 -7.91
N ASN A 104 11.08 1.87 -8.09
CA ASN A 104 10.33 2.51 -7.00
C ASN A 104 9.32 1.52 -6.40
N ALA A 105 8.65 0.71 -7.22
CA ALA A 105 7.75 -0.35 -6.75
C ALA A 105 8.48 -1.41 -5.90
N THR A 106 9.72 -1.76 -6.26
CA THR A 106 10.54 -2.69 -5.48
C THR A 106 10.95 -2.10 -4.14
N SER A 107 11.46 -0.87 -4.12
CA SER A 107 11.77 -0.13 -2.90
C SER A 107 10.56 -0.04 -1.98
N TYR A 108 9.42 0.27 -2.57
CA TYR A 108 8.15 0.33 -1.89
C TYR A 108 7.72 -1.00 -1.26
N LEU A 109 7.79 -2.12 -2.01
CA LEU A 109 7.50 -3.45 -1.49
C LEU A 109 8.42 -3.86 -0.35
N CYS A 110 9.71 -3.53 -0.47
CA CYS A 110 10.70 -3.74 0.58
C CYS A 110 10.32 -2.99 1.86
N PHE A 111 9.94 -1.71 1.77
CA PHE A 111 9.49 -0.96 2.93
C PHE A 111 8.17 -1.51 3.49
N PHE A 112 7.21 -1.83 2.62
CA PHE A 112 5.95 -2.44 3.03
C PHE A 112 6.18 -3.73 3.81
N ALA A 113 7.14 -4.58 3.42
CA ALA A 113 7.51 -5.77 4.18
C ALA A 113 7.99 -5.47 5.60
N LEU A 114 8.77 -4.41 5.80
CA LEU A 114 9.27 -4.01 7.13
C LEU A 114 8.12 -3.51 8.03
N VAL A 115 7.26 -2.64 7.49
CA VAL A 115 6.08 -2.09 8.20
C VAL A 115 5.06 -3.18 8.49
N TRP A 116 4.76 -4.01 7.49
CA TRP A 116 3.87 -5.15 7.61
C TRP A 116 4.36 -6.12 8.67
N TRP A 117 5.67 -6.37 8.75
CA TRP A 117 6.21 -7.25 9.79
C TRP A 117 6.04 -6.68 11.20
N ILE A 118 6.20 -5.37 11.40
CA ILE A 118 5.91 -4.74 12.72
C ILE A 118 4.46 -5.01 13.10
N TRP A 119 3.54 -4.79 12.18
CA TRP A 119 2.13 -5.06 12.42
C TRP A 119 1.87 -6.55 12.68
N ALA A 120 2.40 -7.44 11.83
CA ALA A 120 2.13 -8.87 11.88
C ALA A 120 2.66 -9.51 13.17
N SER A 121 3.88 -9.17 13.57
CA SER A 121 4.49 -9.63 14.83
C SER A 121 3.74 -9.11 16.05
N GLN A 122 3.28 -7.85 16.02
CA GLN A 122 2.48 -7.28 17.10
C GLN A 122 1.08 -7.92 17.18
N VAL A 123 0.42 -8.18 16.06
CA VAL A 123 -0.87 -8.88 16.02
C VAL A 123 -0.74 -10.31 16.53
N ALA A 124 0.32 -11.02 16.13
CA ALA A 124 0.63 -12.36 16.61
C ALA A 124 0.90 -12.40 18.14
N TYR A 125 1.43 -11.32 18.71
CA TYR A 125 1.52 -11.15 20.16
C TYR A 125 0.13 -10.87 20.77
N ASN A 126 -0.60 -9.88 20.21
CA ASN A 126 -1.85 -9.41 20.78
C ASN A 126 -2.89 -10.53 20.87
N ILE A 127 -3.00 -11.35 19.84
CA ILE A 127 -3.97 -12.46 19.79
C ILE A 127 -3.72 -13.51 20.88
N ARG A 128 -2.47 -13.66 21.35
CA ARG A 128 -2.12 -14.69 22.34
C ARG A 128 -2.10 -14.18 23.77
N PHE A 129 -1.68 -12.94 23.99
CA PHE A 129 -1.29 -12.47 25.33
C PHE A 129 -1.94 -11.16 25.77
N ARG A 130 -2.64 -10.46 24.87
CA ARG A 130 -3.17 -9.15 25.20
C ARG A 130 -4.32 -9.23 26.18
N GLN A 131 -4.33 -8.30 27.11
CA GLN A 131 -5.37 -8.12 28.11
C GLN A 131 -5.88 -6.68 28.10
N SER A 132 -7.08 -6.47 28.64
CA SER A 132 -7.63 -5.13 28.87
C SER A 132 -7.05 -4.55 30.18
N ASP A 133 -5.81 -4.06 30.12
CA ASP A 133 -5.11 -3.37 31.21
C ASP A 133 -4.42 -2.09 30.71
N TRP A 134 -3.92 -1.26 31.63
CA TRP A 134 -3.23 0.00 31.28
C TRP A 134 -1.86 -0.23 30.65
N LEU A 135 -1.17 -1.29 31.05
CA LEU A 135 0.16 -1.61 30.54
C LEU A 135 0.13 -1.96 29.03
N HIS A 136 -0.81 -2.79 28.57
CA HIS A 136 -0.95 -3.09 27.15
C HIS A 136 -1.39 -1.86 26.34
N ARG A 137 -2.19 -0.96 26.94
CA ARG A 137 -2.52 0.35 26.34
C ARG A 137 -1.29 1.22 26.15
N GLY A 138 -0.39 1.26 27.14
CA GLY A 138 0.89 1.97 27.05
C GLY A 138 1.74 1.46 25.90
N PHE A 139 1.84 0.14 25.72
CA PHE A 139 2.57 -0.44 24.58
C PHE A 139 1.89 -0.16 23.23
N ALA A 140 0.55 -0.17 23.17
CA ALA A 140 -0.15 0.23 21.96
C ALA A 140 0.16 1.68 21.55
N PHE A 141 0.25 2.59 22.53
CA PHE A 141 0.69 3.97 22.28
C PHE A 141 2.15 4.05 21.78
N LEU A 142 3.07 3.27 22.36
CA LEU A 142 4.45 3.20 21.86
C LEU A 142 4.51 2.68 20.42
N ASN A 143 3.71 1.68 20.08
CA ASN A 143 3.62 1.18 18.70
C ASN A 143 3.05 2.23 17.73
N LEU A 144 2.06 3.02 18.15
CA LEU A 144 1.57 4.16 17.38
C LEU A 144 2.68 5.18 17.13
N ALA A 145 3.46 5.53 18.16
CA ALA A 145 4.59 6.45 18.03
C ALA A 145 5.67 5.89 17.07
N LEU A 146 5.91 4.57 17.09
CA LEU A 146 6.85 3.92 16.18
C LEU A 146 6.39 3.96 14.72
N PHE A 147 5.11 3.74 14.44
CA PHE A 147 4.58 3.93 13.09
C PHE A 147 4.64 5.39 12.64
N GLY A 148 4.35 6.33 13.55
CA GLY A 148 4.53 7.76 13.28
C GLY A 148 5.98 8.14 12.95
N ALA A 149 6.95 7.59 13.70
CA ALA A 149 8.37 7.79 13.43
C ALA A 149 8.80 7.16 12.10
N LEU A 150 8.32 5.95 11.77
CA LEU A 150 8.58 5.33 10.48
C LEU A 150 8.06 6.16 9.31
N ALA A 151 6.88 6.75 9.45
CA ALA A 151 6.29 7.62 8.44
C ALA A 151 7.19 8.82 8.10
N ALA A 152 7.90 9.37 9.08
CA ALA A 152 8.81 10.50 8.88
C ALA A 152 10.04 10.16 8.03
N PHE A 153 10.44 8.88 7.96
CA PHE A 153 11.60 8.41 7.20
C PHE A 153 11.21 7.81 5.83
N THR A 154 10.02 8.12 5.32
CA THR A 154 9.52 7.55 4.06
C THR A 154 9.89 8.33 2.81
N ASN A 155 10.34 9.57 2.95
CA ASN A 155 10.56 10.47 1.81
C ASN A 155 11.68 9.96 0.90
N ASN A 156 11.46 9.82 -0.42
CA ASN A 156 12.48 9.34 -1.36
C ASN A 156 13.18 8.05 -0.89
N PHE A 157 12.43 7.12 -0.28
CA PHE A 157 13.00 5.86 0.16
C PHE A 157 13.36 4.99 -1.05
N ASP A 158 14.66 4.73 -1.22
CA ASP A 158 15.17 3.85 -2.27
C ASP A 158 16.08 2.77 -1.69
N ILE A 159 15.65 1.51 -1.83
CA ILE A 159 16.37 0.32 -1.36
C ILE A 159 17.67 0.10 -2.15
N THR A 160 17.70 0.57 -3.39
CA THR A 160 18.83 0.40 -4.33
C THR A 160 19.91 1.46 -4.16
N THR A 161 19.68 2.48 -3.33
CA THR A 161 20.68 3.51 -3.01
C THR A 161 22.00 2.86 -2.58
N GLY A 162 23.06 3.14 -3.35
CA GLY A 162 24.41 2.62 -3.15
C GLY A 162 24.69 1.23 -3.75
N LEU A 163 23.71 0.61 -4.41
CA LEU A 163 23.94 -0.52 -5.33
C LEU A 163 24.19 -0.03 -6.75
N THR A 164 23.52 1.06 -7.14
CA THR A 164 23.76 1.81 -8.36
C THR A 164 24.71 2.98 -8.08
N PRO A 165 25.59 3.35 -9.03
CA PRO A 165 26.43 4.53 -8.87
C PRO A 165 25.54 5.77 -8.70
N ALA A 166 25.72 6.48 -7.58
CA ALA A 166 24.94 7.66 -7.20
C ALA A 166 25.22 8.88 -8.11
N PHE A 167 26.31 8.84 -8.88
CA PHE A 167 26.73 9.92 -9.75
C PHE A 167 26.64 9.47 -11.20
N ASN A 168 25.75 10.11 -11.97
CA ASN A 168 25.79 10.07 -13.41
C ASN A 168 26.57 11.31 -13.90
N PRO A 169 27.84 11.20 -14.32
CA PRO A 169 28.63 12.34 -14.79
C PRO A 169 27.98 13.08 -15.96
N GLU A 170 27.30 12.35 -16.85
CA GLU A 170 26.57 12.94 -17.98
C GLU A 170 25.40 13.82 -17.52
N LEU A 171 24.81 13.52 -16.36
CA LEU A 171 23.76 14.32 -15.74
C LEU A 171 24.28 15.67 -15.26
N PHE A 172 25.44 15.67 -14.60
CA PHE A 172 26.07 16.89 -14.15
C PHE A 172 26.52 17.75 -15.34
N ASP A 173 27.11 17.14 -16.36
CA ASP A 173 27.58 17.85 -17.54
C ASP A 173 26.42 18.42 -18.36
N SER A 174 25.31 17.69 -18.52
CA SER A 174 24.12 18.18 -19.22
C SER A 174 23.42 19.32 -18.49
N VAL A 175 23.32 19.27 -17.16
CA VAL A 175 22.70 20.35 -16.36
C VAL A 175 23.64 21.55 -16.22
N ALA A 176 24.93 21.33 -16.05
CA ALA A 176 25.93 22.40 -16.06
C ALA A 176 25.99 23.12 -17.41
N ALA A 177 25.76 22.40 -18.52
CA ALA A 177 25.65 22.97 -19.86
C ALA A 177 24.39 23.83 -20.07
N LEU A 178 23.36 23.69 -19.24
CA LEU A 178 22.11 24.48 -19.35
C LEU A 178 22.29 25.94 -18.96
N GLY A 179 23.23 26.27 -18.07
CA GLY A 179 23.50 27.65 -17.63
C GLY A 179 22.35 28.38 -16.91
N THR A 180 21.25 27.69 -16.60
CA THR A 180 20.00 28.27 -16.07
C THR A 180 19.92 28.32 -14.54
N THR A 181 20.81 27.62 -13.83
CA THR A 181 20.86 27.55 -12.36
C THR A 181 22.31 27.67 -11.86
N ASP A 182 22.52 28.34 -10.71
CA ASP A 182 23.84 28.45 -10.08
C ASP A 182 24.37 27.02 -9.80
N GLY A 183 25.52 26.66 -10.38
CA GLY A 183 26.10 25.31 -10.23
C GLY A 183 26.28 24.90 -8.77
N ALA A 184 26.43 25.86 -7.86
CA ALA A 184 26.46 25.61 -6.42
C ALA A 184 25.10 25.11 -5.86
N THR A 185 23.97 25.63 -6.36
CA THR A 185 22.62 25.17 -5.96
C THR A 185 22.33 23.75 -6.43
N ILE A 186 22.68 23.41 -7.67
CA ILE A 186 22.56 22.05 -8.21
C ILE A 186 23.44 21.08 -7.42
N GLN A 187 24.69 21.46 -7.15
CA GLN A 187 25.62 20.61 -6.38
C GLN A 187 25.12 20.39 -4.94
N ALA A 188 24.60 21.43 -4.28
CA ALA A 188 24.01 21.31 -2.95
C ALA A 188 22.76 20.41 -2.94
N GLN A 189 21.92 20.50 -3.96
CA GLN A 189 20.75 19.66 -4.12
C GLN A 189 21.13 18.19 -4.38
N MET A 190 22.06 17.93 -5.30
CA MET A 190 22.56 16.57 -5.57
C MET A 190 23.17 15.94 -4.30
N TYR A 191 23.90 16.73 -3.51
CA TYR A 191 24.41 16.27 -2.22
C TYR A 191 23.28 15.92 -1.25
N ARG A 192 22.23 16.77 -1.18
CA ARG A 192 21.05 16.52 -0.36
C ARG A 192 20.29 15.28 -0.80
N ASP A 193 20.07 15.09 -2.09
CA ASP A 193 19.35 13.95 -2.67
C ASP A 193 20.11 12.64 -2.48
N ALA A 194 21.45 12.68 -2.47
CA ALA A 194 22.26 11.54 -2.09
C ALA A 194 22.21 11.23 -0.58
N LEU A 195 22.03 12.24 0.26
CA LEU A 195 22.05 12.12 1.72
C LEU A 195 20.71 11.65 2.30
N ILE A 196 19.57 12.13 1.77
CA ILE A 196 18.22 11.83 2.28
C ILE A 196 17.95 10.33 2.38
N PRO A 197 18.17 9.50 1.34
CA PRO A 197 17.90 8.06 1.42
C PRO A 197 18.77 7.35 2.46
N ILE A 198 20.01 7.83 2.68
CA ILE A 198 20.92 7.29 3.70
C ILE A 198 20.38 7.61 5.10
N LEU A 199 19.94 8.85 5.34
CA LEU A 199 19.33 9.26 6.60
C LEU A 199 18.04 8.50 6.88
N ASN A 200 17.22 8.28 5.86
CA ASN A 200 16.00 7.49 5.98
C ASN A 200 16.27 6.03 6.29
N ALA A 201 17.26 5.41 5.64
CA ALA A 201 17.70 4.07 5.98
C ALA A 201 18.21 3.95 7.43
N LYS A 202 18.92 4.98 7.93
CA LYS A 202 19.33 5.05 9.35
C LYS A 202 18.11 5.10 10.26
N GLY A 203 17.18 6.01 10.01
CA GLY A 203 15.95 6.19 10.78
C GLY A 203 15.09 4.92 10.82
N ILE A 204 14.90 4.27 9.68
CA ILE A 204 14.18 2.99 9.57
C ILE A 204 14.87 1.91 10.40
N SER A 205 16.20 1.78 10.33
CA SER A 205 16.94 0.79 11.12
C SER A 205 16.72 0.99 12.62
N VAL A 206 16.75 2.23 13.09
CA VAL A 206 16.49 2.57 14.50
C VAL A 206 15.04 2.24 14.89
N CYS A 207 14.06 2.62 14.07
CA CYS A 207 12.65 2.33 14.34
C CYS A 207 12.37 0.81 14.38
N MET A 208 13.03 0.05 13.50
CA MET A 208 12.95 -1.41 13.47
C MET A 208 13.57 -2.04 14.72
N ALA A 209 14.72 -1.54 15.19
CA ALA A 209 15.29 -1.98 16.46
C ALA A 209 14.37 -1.64 17.66
N LEU A 210 13.86 -0.41 17.73
CA LEU A 210 13.01 0.04 18.83
C LEU A 210 11.68 -0.71 18.92
N SER A 211 11.03 -1.00 17.80
CA SER A 211 9.82 -1.83 17.78
C SER A 211 10.07 -3.24 18.31
N ARG A 212 11.27 -3.81 18.09
CA ARG A 212 11.64 -5.13 18.62
C ARG A 212 11.96 -5.05 20.09
N VAL A 213 12.53 -3.95 20.58
CA VAL A 213 12.68 -3.68 22.02
C VAL A 213 11.32 -3.59 22.70
N VAL A 214 10.35 -2.89 22.12
CA VAL A 214 8.98 -2.81 22.65
C VAL A 214 8.36 -4.21 22.74
N LEU A 215 8.44 -4.99 21.67
CA LEU A 215 7.91 -6.36 21.65
C LEU A 215 8.67 -7.30 22.61
N LEU A 216 9.99 -7.13 22.75
CA LEU A 216 10.82 -7.86 23.71
C LEU A 216 10.35 -7.62 25.15
N LEU A 217 10.10 -6.35 25.51
CA LEU A 217 9.58 -5.98 26.83
C LEU A 217 8.22 -6.64 27.09
N GLN A 218 7.34 -6.67 26.09
CA GLN A 218 6.07 -7.37 26.18
C GLN A 218 6.24 -8.87 26.46
N TYR A 219 7.08 -9.58 25.68
CA TYR A 219 7.34 -11.01 25.93
C TYR A 219 8.06 -11.28 27.25
N LEU A 220 8.94 -10.37 27.72
CA LEU A 220 9.57 -10.48 29.03
C LEU A 220 8.52 -10.41 30.15
N LEU A 221 7.54 -9.52 30.04
CA LEU A 221 6.44 -9.45 31.01
C LEU A 221 5.61 -10.73 31.00
N VAL A 222 5.26 -11.26 29.82
CA VAL A 222 4.58 -12.56 29.72
C VAL A 222 5.41 -13.67 30.38
N LEU A 223 6.72 -13.68 30.18
CA LEU A 223 7.61 -14.66 30.79
C LEU A 223 7.59 -14.60 32.32
N LEU A 224 7.55 -13.40 32.91
CA LEU A 224 7.45 -13.21 34.37
C LEU A 224 6.17 -13.80 34.95
N TYR A 225 5.05 -13.73 34.22
CA TYR A 225 3.77 -14.32 34.64
C TYR A 225 3.61 -15.79 34.25
N SER A 226 4.51 -16.34 33.42
CA SER A 226 4.37 -17.69 32.87
C SER A 226 4.77 -18.81 33.84
N ARG A 227 3.98 -19.89 33.84
CA ARG A 227 4.33 -21.16 34.50
C ARG A 227 5.51 -21.83 33.76
N PRO A 228 6.34 -22.65 34.44
CA PRO A 228 7.50 -23.32 33.84
C PRO A 228 7.20 -24.07 32.53
N ALA A 229 6.02 -24.66 32.40
CA ALA A 229 5.58 -25.39 31.21
C ALA A 229 5.51 -24.53 29.94
N HIS A 230 5.24 -23.22 30.04
CA HIS A 230 5.02 -22.34 28.88
C HIS A 230 6.29 -21.55 28.48
N ARG A 231 7.32 -21.58 29.34
CA ARG A 231 8.60 -20.90 29.12
C ARG A 231 9.34 -21.27 27.84
N PRO A 232 9.41 -22.54 27.38
CA PRO A 232 10.23 -22.87 26.21
C PRO A 232 9.75 -22.20 24.92
N GLY A 233 8.42 -22.09 24.72
CA GLY A 233 7.86 -21.38 23.55
C GLY A 233 8.16 -19.88 23.59
N ILE A 234 8.02 -19.25 24.76
CA ILE A 234 8.29 -17.83 24.95
C ILE A 234 9.79 -17.51 24.78
N MET A 235 10.68 -18.38 25.28
CA MET A 235 12.14 -18.21 25.16
C MET A 235 12.61 -18.23 23.70
N VAL A 236 11.96 -19.03 22.84
CA VAL A 236 12.24 -19.03 21.40
C VAL A 236 11.94 -17.65 20.81
N HIS A 237 10.79 -17.06 21.12
CA HIS A 237 10.47 -15.70 20.68
C HIS A 237 11.45 -14.66 21.24
N LEU A 238 11.79 -14.75 22.53
CA LEU A 238 12.75 -13.84 23.15
C LEU A 238 14.12 -13.86 22.46
N SER A 239 14.63 -15.07 22.17
CA SER A 239 15.91 -15.23 21.45
C SER A 239 15.87 -14.64 20.04
N SER A 240 14.74 -14.79 19.33
CA SER A 240 14.54 -14.22 18.00
C SER A 240 14.57 -12.70 18.01
N LEU A 241 13.93 -12.09 19.01
CA LEU A 241 13.86 -10.64 19.15
C LEU A 241 15.22 -10.05 19.51
N ILE A 242 16.01 -10.70 20.37
CA ILE A 242 17.38 -10.28 20.67
C ILE A 242 18.24 -10.33 19.41
N ALA A 243 18.17 -11.42 18.64
CA ALA A 243 18.90 -11.52 17.38
C ALA A 243 18.49 -10.43 16.38
N SER A 244 17.19 -10.12 16.31
CA SER A 244 16.62 -9.06 15.47
C SER A 244 17.11 -7.67 15.85
N ILE A 245 17.09 -7.35 17.15
CA ILE A 245 17.64 -6.09 17.69
C ILE A 245 19.11 -5.95 17.30
N LEU A 246 19.91 -7.00 17.52
CA LEU A 246 21.33 -6.98 17.15
C LEU A 246 21.53 -6.74 15.64
N CYS A 247 20.72 -7.35 14.78
CA CYS A 247 20.81 -7.15 13.33
C CYS A 247 20.49 -5.70 12.93
N TYR A 248 19.39 -5.13 13.44
CA TYR A 248 19.01 -3.75 13.11
C TYR A 248 19.96 -2.71 13.69
N THR A 249 20.45 -2.91 14.92
CA THR A 249 21.47 -2.05 15.51
C THR A 249 22.78 -2.16 14.72
N THR A 250 23.18 -3.36 14.29
CA THR A 250 24.36 -3.54 13.43
C THR A 250 24.16 -2.84 12.09
N ALA A 251 22.99 -2.93 11.47
CA ALA A 251 22.67 -2.21 10.23
C ALA A 251 22.76 -0.69 10.41
N PHE A 252 22.28 -0.16 11.55
CA PHE A 252 22.41 1.25 11.88
C PHE A 252 23.87 1.68 12.08
N LEU A 253 24.66 0.93 12.84
CA LEU A 253 26.09 1.20 13.04
C LEU A 253 26.86 1.15 11.73
N LEU A 254 26.53 0.16 10.90
CA LEU A 254 27.03 0.02 9.54
C LEU A 254 26.53 1.14 8.63
N LEU A 255 25.54 1.96 8.98
CA LEU A 255 25.19 3.17 8.22
C LEU A 255 25.83 4.44 8.82
N LEU A 256 26.22 4.41 10.09
CA LEU A 256 26.82 5.55 10.80
C LEU A 256 28.24 5.86 10.32
N GLU A 257 29.02 4.83 9.96
CA GLU A 257 30.43 4.99 9.57
C GLU A 257 30.57 5.82 8.28
N GLU A 258 30.92 7.09 8.42
CA GLU A 258 30.95 8.11 7.36
C GLU A 258 32.19 8.00 6.46
N SER A 259 32.47 6.81 5.94
CA SER A 259 33.50 6.64 4.91
C SER A 259 32.88 7.00 3.55
N THR A 260 33.44 8.02 2.92
CA THR A 260 33.07 8.67 1.65
C THR A 260 33.00 7.75 0.42
N SER A 261 33.19 6.45 0.57
CA SER A 261 32.94 5.44 -0.46
C SER A 261 31.94 4.40 0.06
N SER A 262 30.67 4.58 -0.29
CA SER A 262 29.63 3.57 -0.09
C SER A 262 29.97 2.36 -0.96
N THR A 263 30.72 1.40 -0.41
CA THR A 263 31.10 0.20 -1.14
C THR A 263 29.87 -0.69 -1.31
N ARG A 264 29.63 -1.17 -2.54
CA ARG A 264 28.57 -2.14 -2.88
C ARG A 264 28.37 -3.27 -1.84
N PRO A 265 29.42 -3.93 -1.29
CA PRO A 265 29.26 -4.94 -0.24
C PRO A 265 28.55 -4.44 1.02
N ARG A 266 28.78 -3.19 1.42
CA ARG A 266 28.16 -2.60 2.62
C ARG A 266 26.65 -2.43 2.43
N ASN A 267 26.21 -1.97 1.26
CA ASN A 267 24.79 -1.86 0.95
C ASN A 267 24.11 -3.22 0.87
N ILE A 268 24.79 -4.25 0.35
CA ILE A 268 24.28 -5.62 0.37
C ILE A 268 24.16 -6.12 1.82
N ALA A 269 25.17 -5.90 2.66
CA ALA A 269 25.15 -6.29 4.07
C ALA A 269 23.97 -5.64 4.82
N LYS A 270 23.70 -4.35 4.58
CA LYS A 270 22.51 -3.64 5.11
C LYS A 270 21.22 -4.38 4.76
N LEU A 271 21.03 -4.74 3.49
CA LEU A 271 19.82 -5.43 3.03
C LEU A 271 19.67 -6.80 3.69
N VAL A 272 20.76 -7.57 3.76
CA VAL A 272 20.76 -8.88 4.44
C VAL A 272 20.37 -8.70 5.91
N LEU A 273 20.95 -7.73 6.62
CA LEU A 273 20.65 -7.44 8.02
C LEU A 273 19.20 -6.98 8.25
N TRP A 274 18.54 -6.39 7.25
CA TRP A 274 17.14 -5.98 7.36
C TRP A 274 16.15 -7.13 7.19
N PHE A 275 16.38 -8.02 6.23
CA PHE A 275 15.43 -9.07 5.86
C PHE A 275 15.71 -10.41 6.53
N LEU A 276 16.96 -10.70 6.92
CA LEU A 276 17.30 -11.93 7.64
C LEU A 276 16.51 -12.07 8.96
N PRO A 277 16.35 -11.02 9.80
CA PRO A 277 15.54 -11.11 11.01
C PRO A 277 14.07 -11.44 10.75
N LEU A 278 13.47 -10.86 9.69
CA LEU A 278 12.08 -11.14 9.30
C LEU A 278 11.87 -12.64 9.02
N LEU A 279 12.76 -13.22 8.20
CA LEU A 279 12.70 -14.64 7.85
C LEU A 279 12.93 -15.51 9.09
N LEU A 280 13.91 -15.15 9.92
CA LEU A 280 14.22 -15.89 11.14
C LEU A 280 13.04 -15.87 12.12
N GLU A 281 12.46 -14.71 12.40
CA GLU A 281 11.32 -14.59 13.30
C GLU A 281 10.10 -15.36 12.76
N CYS A 282 9.82 -15.27 11.45
CA CYS A 282 8.75 -16.04 10.80
C CYS A 282 8.93 -17.56 11.00
N ILE A 283 10.11 -18.11 10.72
CA ILE A 283 10.41 -19.53 10.95
C ILE A 283 10.26 -19.90 12.43
N LEU A 284 10.69 -19.02 13.33
CA LEU A 284 10.61 -19.25 14.77
C LEU A 284 9.17 -19.19 15.31
N HIS A 285 8.24 -18.48 14.68
CA HIS A 285 6.81 -18.60 14.97
C HIS A 285 6.29 -20.02 14.72
N PHE A 286 6.64 -20.64 13.59
CA PHE A 286 6.29 -22.05 13.33
C PHE A 286 6.95 -23.00 14.33
N LYS A 287 8.22 -22.77 14.69
CA LYS A 287 8.95 -23.61 15.65
C LYS A 287 8.41 -23.49 17.07
N ALA A 288 8.07 -22.28 17.52
CA ALA A 288 7.47 -22.04 18.84
C ALA A 288 6.11 -22.74 18.97
N ASN A 289 5.36 -22.82 17.87
CA ASN A 289 4.08 -23.50 17.80
C ASN A 289 4.17 -25.04 17.92
N ASN A 290 5.37 -25.64 17.83
CA ASN A 290 5.60 -27.08 18.01
C ASN A 290 6.00 -27.47 19.44
N LYS A 291 6.05 -26.53 20.39
CA LYS A 291 6.47 -26.80 21.77
C LYS A 291 5.29 -27.11 22.69
N ILE A 292 5.54 -27.96 23.70
CA ILE A 292 4.57 -28.30 24.76
C ILE A 292 4.30 -27.04 25.61
N GLY A 293 3.05 -26.83 26.05
CA GLY A 293 2.64 -25.64 26.81
C GLY A 293 2.50 -24.38 25.94
N ARG A 294 2.04 -24.54 24.70
CA ARG A 294 1.88 -23.45 23.73
C ARG A 294 0.53 -22.76 23.88
N VAL A 295 0.52 -21.44 23.65
CA VAL A 295 -0.73 -20.67 23.51
C VAL A 295 -1.14 -20.68 22.03
N ARG A 296 -2.34 -21.19 21.74
CA ARG A 296 -2.85 -21.36 20.38
C ARG A 296 -3.15 -20.02 19.71
N TYR A 297 -3.10 -20.01 18.38
CA TYR A 297 -3.55 -18.87 17.57
C TYR A 297 -5.05 -18.99 17.34
N SER A 298 -5.83 -18.02 17.84
CA SER A 298 -7.26 -17.95 17.52
C SER A 298 -7.42 -17.60 16.04
N ALA A 299 -7.95 -18.56 15.29
CA ALA A 299 -8.20 -18.42 13.86
C ALA A 299 -9.23 -17.30 13.60
N GLU A 300 -10.28 -17.24 14.42
CA GLU A 300 -11.31 -16.18 14.36
C GLU A 300 -10.72 -14.80 14.61
N ALA A 301 -9.87 -14.66 15.64
CA ALA A 301 -9.20 -13.39 15.92
C ALA A 301 -8.31 -12.96 14.76
N MET A 302 -7.43 -13.85 14.26
CA MET A 302 -6.54 -13.54 13.12
C MET A 302 -7.33 -13.13 11.88
N TYR A 303 -8.48 -13.77 11.66
CA TYR A 303 -9.41 -13.41 10.61
C TYR A 303 -10.01 -12.02 10.78
N ASN A 304 -10.53 -11.70 11.95
CA ASN A 304 -11.09 -10.39 12.24
C ASN A 304 -10.03 -9.28 12.06
N ARG A 305 -8.78 -9.49 12.51
CA ARG A 305 -7.72 -8.47 12.34
C ARG A 305 -7.31 -8.31 10.86
N SER A 306 -7.19 -9.41 10.12
CA SER A 306 -6.73 -9.38 8.72
C SER A 306 -7.79 -8.79 7.78
N SER A 307 -9.08 -9.07 8.03
CA SER A 307 -10.19 -8.48 7.27
C SER A 307 -10.36 -6.99 7.54
N VAL A 308 -10.16 -6.54 8.79
CA VAL A 308 -10.12 -5.10 9.12
C VAL A 308 -8.97 -4.42 8.39
N LEU A 309 -7.77 -5.00 8.40
CA LEU A 309 -6.62 -4.44 7.67
C LEU A 309 -6.91 -4.35 6.15
N PHE A 310 -7.49 -5.39 5.56
CA PHE A 310 -7.90 -5.40 4.15
C PHE A 310 -8.83 -4.23 3.82
N ILE A 311 -9.87 -4.01 4.63
CA ILE A 311 -10.83 -2.92 4.42
C ILE A 311 -10.14 -1.56 4.50
N ILE A 312 -9.25 -1.37 5.48
CA ILE A 312 -8.53 -0.11 5.67
C ILE A 312 -7.61 0.17 4.48
N ILE A 313 -6.87 -0.82 3.98
CA ILE A 313 -6.02 -0.69 2.78
C ILE A 313 -6.87 -0.34 1.56
N LEU A 314 -8.01 -1.03 1.39
CA LEU A 314 -8.93 -0.76 0.28
C LEU A 314 -9.48 0.68 0.36
N GLY A 315 -9.82 1.15 1.56
CA GLY A 315 -10.25 2.53 1.82
C GLY A 315 -9.16 3.56 1.50
N ALA A 316 -7.91 3.30 1.87
CA ALA A 316 -6.78 4.17 1.52
C ALA A 316 -6.52 4.22 0.01
N GLY A 317 -6.70 3.10 -0.70
CA GLY A 317 -6.63 3.08 -2.17
C GLY A 317 -7.78 3.85 -2.83
N LEU A 318 -9.00 3.73 -2.29
CA LEU A 318 -10.16 4.51 -2.74
C LEU A 318 -9.91 6.02 -2.59
N ASP A 319 -9.41 6.45 -1.42
CA ASP A 319 -9.10 7.86 -1.15
C ASP A 319 -8.15 8.43 -2.23
N ARG A 320 -7.08 7.70 -2.57
CA ARG A 320 -6.14 8.07 -3.65
C ARG A 320 -6.79 8.19 -5.02
N ILE A 321 -7.61 7.22 -5.40
CA ILE A 321 -8.32 7.23 -6.68
C ILE A 321 -9.26 8.44 -6.73
N THR A 322 -10.00 8.70 -5.65
CA THR A 322 -10.94 9.83 -5.59
C THR A 322 -10.25 11.19 -5.53
N ASN A 323 -9.07 11.29 -4.91
CA ASN A 323 -8.24 12.49 -4.94
C ASN A 323 -7.89 12.85 -6.39
N LYS A 324 -7.60 11.86 -7.24
CA LYS A 324 -7.36 12.10 -8.67
C LYS A 324 -8.59 12.57 -9.43
N PHE A 325 -9.80 12.21 -9.00
CA PHE A 325 -11.04 12.68 -9.65
C PHE A 325 -11.23 14.19 -9.60
N GLN A 326 -10.69 14.86 -8.59
CA GLN A 326 -10.77 16.32 -8.45
C GLN A 326 -10.07 17.05 -9.61
N TYR A 327 -9.04 16.44 -10.19
CA TYR A 327 -8.33 16.97 -11.35
C TYR A 327 -8.96 16.59 -12.70
N ILE A 328 -9.98 15.71 -12.67
CA ILE A 328 -10.68 15.24 -13.87
C ILE A 328 -11.93 16.09 -14.13
N VAL A 329 -12.70 16.35 -13.07
CA VAL A 329 -13.99 17.05 -13.18
C VAL A 329 -13.76 18.52 -13.47
N GLY A 330 -14.19 18.98 -14.65
CA GLY A 330 -14.02 20.38 -15.09
C GLY A 330 -12.79 20.61 -15.97
N TYR A 331 -12.03 19.56 -16.28
CA TYR A 331 -10.89 19.65 -17.16
C TYR A 331 -11.25 19.40 -18.64
N VAL A 332 -10.46 19.94 -19.57
CA VAL A 332 -10.69 19.83 -21.02
C VAL A 332 -10.78 18.39 -21.52
N GLY A 333 -10.06 17.47 -20.87
CA GLY A 333 -10.09 16.05 -21.21
C GLY A 333 -11.32 15.29 -20.72
N PHE A 334 -12.26 15.94 -20.02
CA PHE A 334 -13.41 15.25 -19.46
C PHE A 334 -14.40 14.81 -20.54
N GLY A 335 -14.47 13.51 -20.79
CA GLY A 335 -15.39 12.91 -21.76
C GLY A 335 -16.01 11.60 -21.29
N PRO A 336 -16.82 10.94 -22.15
CA PRO A 336 -17.42 9.63 -21.85
C PRO A 336 -16.38 8.56 -21.50
N GLN A 337 -15.17 8.66 -22.06
CA GLN A 337 -14.06 7.76 -21.76
C GLN A 337 -13.59 7.92 -20.30
N SER A 338 -13.41 9.16 -19.83
CA SER A 338 -13.05 9.45 -18.44
C SER A 338 -14.08 8.89 -17.46
N VAL A 339 -15.37 9.06 -17.76
CA VAL A 339 -16.46 8.49 -16.96
C VAL A 339 -16.40 6.97 -16.92
N GLY A 340 -16.15 6.32 -18.07
CA GLY A 340 -15.98 4.87 -18.15
C GLY A 340 -14.82 4.35 -17.30
N VAL A 341 -13.69 5.07 -17.28
CA VAL A 341 -12.52 4.73 -16.45
C VAL A 341 -12.80 4.91 -14.96
N ILE A 342 -13.49 6.00 -14.57
CA ILE A 342 -13.93 6.22 -13.18
C ILE A 342 -14.83 5.08 -12.69
N ILE A 343 -15.83 4.71 -13.50
CA ILE A 343 -16.73 3.58 -13.18
C ILE A 343 -15.93 2.28 -13.06
N SER A 344 -14.97 2.06 -13.97
CA SER A 344 -14.12 0.86 -13.94
C SER A 344 -13.28 0.78 -12.66
N ALA A 345 -12.71 1.89 -12.19
CA ALA A 345 -12.00 1.94 -10.92
C ALA A 345 -12.90 1.57 -9.73
N GLY A 346 -14.15 2.06 -9.71
CA GLY A 346 -15.15 1.68 -8.71
C GLY A 346 -15.50 0.18 -8.76
N VAL A 347 -15.68 -0.37 -9.96
CA VAL A 347 -15.91 -1.81 -10.17
C VAL A 347 -14.73 -2.64 -9.71
N ILE A 348 -13.49 -2.17 -9.90
CA ILE A 348 -12.29 -2.86 -9.41
C ILE A 348 -12.34 -3.01 -7.88
N ILE A 349 -12.58 -1.90 -7.16
CA ILE A 349 -12.65 -1.88 -5.70
C ILE A 349 -13.76 -2.81 -5.20
N VAL A 350 -14.98 -2.67 -5.72
CA VAL A 350 -16.13 -3.49 -5.32
C VAL A 350 -15.93 -4.95 -5.71
N GLY A 351 -15.35 -5.20 -6.88
CA GLY A 351 -15.06 -6.54 -7.38
C GLY A 351 -14.07 -7.28 -6.50
N ILE A 352 -12.98 -6.64 -6.08
CA ILE A 352 -11.99 -7.24 -5.17
C ILE A 352 -12.59 -7.45 -3.79
N PHE A 353 -13.33 -6.46 -3.26
CA PHE A 353 -14.05 -6.59 -2.00
C PHE A 353 -14.98 -7.80 -2.00
N SER A 354 -15.78 -7.94 -3.07
CA SER A 354 -16.69 -9.06 -3.26
C SER A 354 -15.95 -10.39 -3.36
N LEU A 355 -14.81 -10.47 -4.06
CA LEU A 355 -14.03 -11.71 -4.16
C LEU A 355 -13.37 -12.11 -2.82
N TYR A 356 -12.88 -11.14 -2.05
CA TYR A 356 -12.24 -11.37 -0.76
C TYR A 356 -13.23 -11.96 0.25
N PHE A 357 -14.34 -11.26 0.51
CA PHE A 357 -15.37 -11.71 1.45
C PHE A 357 -16.27 -12.81 0.87
N GLY A 358 -16.43 -12.84 -0.45
CA GLY A 358 -17.21 -13.84 -1.15
C GLY A 358 -16.69 -15.22 -0.83
N SER A 359 -15.36 -15.42 -0.87
CA SER A 359 -14.70 -16.71 -0.67
C SER A 359 -14.84 -17.33 0.73
N GLU A 360 -15.58 -16.69 1.63
CA GLU A 360 -15.56 -17.02 3.05
C GLU A 360 -16.80 -17.81 3.47
N SER A 361 -16.61 -19.13 3.61
CA SER A 361 -17.59 -19.97 4.30
C SER A 361 -17.33 -19.92 5.82
N ASN A 362 -18.40 -19.91 6.62
CA ASN A 362 -18.37 -19.90 8.10
C ASN A 362 -17.68 -21.12 8.75
N THR A 363 -16.97 -21.94 7.97
CA THR A 363 -16.43 -23.24 8.40
C THR A 363 -14.94 -23.20 8.76
N PHE A 364 -14.35 -22.02 8.90
CA PHE A 364 -13.00 -21.84 9.48
C PHE A 364 -12.91 -22.23 10.98
N ARG A 365 -14.01 -22.76 11.55
CA ARG A 365 -14.29 -22.87 12.98
C ARG A 365 -13.86 -24.17 13.68
N GLY A 366 -13.16 -25.12 13.04
CA GLY A 366 -12.89 -26.41 13.72
C GLY A 366 -11.63 -27.20 13.35
N ASP A 367 -11.34 -27.40 12.07
CA ASP A 367 -10.49 -28.56 11.69
C ASP A 367 -9.03 -28.27 11.34
N ARG A 368 -8.59 -27.00 11.30
CA ARG A 368 -7.23 -26.69 10.84
C ARG A 368 -6.26 -26.55 12.00
N GLY A 369 -5.17 -27.31 11.95
CA GLY A 369 -4.05 -27.14 12.88
C GLY A 369 -3.46 -25.74 12.82
N ASP A 370 -2.90 -25.27 13.93
CA ASP A 370 -2.40 -23.91 14.12
C ASP A 370 -1.35 -23.48 13.07
N HIS A 371 -0.59 -24.42 12.50
CA HIS A 371 0.34 -24.14 11.38
C HIS A 371 -0.37 -23.65 10.13
N GLY A 372 -1.54 -24.21 9.83
CA GLY A 372 -2.35 -23.78 8.70
C GLY A 372 -2.89 -22.36 8.88
N VAL A 373 -3.31 -22.03 10.11
CA VAL A 373 -3.77 -20.67 10.47
C VAL A 373 -2.63 -19.67 10.33
N LEU A 374 -1.44 -20.00 10.84
CA LEU A 374 -0.27 -19.15 10.77
C LEU A 374 0.22 -18.95 9.33
N PHE A 375 0.26 -20.03 8.53
CA PHE A 375 0.61 -19.95 7.11
C PHE A 375 -0.39 -19.08 6.33
N TRP A 376 -1.68 -19.26 6.56
CA TRP A 376 -2.74 -18.43 5.99
C TRP A 376 -2.56 -16.95 6.36
N PHE A 377 -2.23 -16.66 7.63
CA PHE A 377 -1.93 -15.30 8.07
C PHE A 377 -0.74 -14.70 7.30
N PHE A 378 0.39 -15.41 7.22
CA PHE A 378 1.56 -14.92 6.47
C PHE A 378 1.29 -14.76 4.97
N MET A 379 0.40 -15.57 4.39
CA MET A 379 -0.02 -15.43 2.99
C MET A 379 -0.86 -14.18 2.69
N HIS A 380 -1.31 -13.42 3.71
CA HIS A 380 -1.87 -12.10 3.47
C HIS A 380 -0.82 -11.10 3.02
N PHE A 381 0.45 -11.25 3.41
CA PHE A 381 1.50 -10.35 2.97
C PHE A 381 1.57 -10.21 1.44
N PRO A 382 1.78 -11.29 0.66
CA PRO A 382 1.86 -11.17 -0.79
C PRO A 382 0.56 -10.65 -1.40
N PHE A 383 -0.60 -11.05 -0.86
CA PHE A 383 -1.90 -10.55 -1.32
C PHE A 383 -2.06 -9.04 -1.12
N MET A 384 -1.78 -8.54 0.09
CA MET A 384 -1.86 -7.11 0.41
C MET A 384 -0.82 -6.32 -0.39
N ALA A 385 0.38 -6.85 -0.58
CA ALA A 385 1.43 -6.24 -1.38
C ALA A 385 0.98 -6.01 -2.83
N THR A 386 0.43 -7.03 -3.49
CA THR A 386 -0.08 -6.89 -4.86
C THR A 386 -1.34 -6.02 -4.94
N LEU A 387 -2.23 -6.11 -3.94
CA LEU A 387 -3.45 -5.31 -3.86
C LEU A 387 -3.12 -3.82 -3.80
N ILE A 388 -2.21 -3.45 -2.92
CA ILE A 388 -1.73 -2.09 -2.75
C ILE A 388 -1.14 -1.54 -4.05
N LEU A 389 -0.26 -2.30 -4.70
CA LEU A 389 0.38 -1.85 -5.93
C LEU A 389 -0.65 -1.66 -7.03
N MET A 390 -1.64 -2.55 -7.11
CA MET A 390 -2.74 -2.42 -8.06
C MET A 390 -3.63 -1.20 -7.77
N LEU A 391 -3.92 -0.88 -6.50
CA LEU A 391 -4.67 0.33 -6.13
C LEU A 391 -3.90 1.60 -6.51
N GLN A 392 -2.59 1.63 -6.26
CA GLN A 392 -1.74 2.77 -6.65
C GLN A 392 -1.64 2.92 -8.17
N ALA A 393 -1.40 1.84 -8.91
CA ALA A 393 -1.41 1.87 -10.36
C ALA A 393 -2.78 2.30 -10.92
N SER A 394 -3.88 1.87 -10.31
CA SER A 394 -5.21 2.28 -10.72
C SER A 394 -5.39 3.80 -10.60
N ALA A 395 -4.94 4.40 -9.50
CA ALA A 395 -4.98 5.85 -9.33
C ALA A 395 -4.13 6.60 -10.38
N LEU A 396 -2.93 6.10 -10.68
CA LEU A 396 -2.05 6.68 -11.69
C LEU A 396 -2.63 6.54 -13.11
N LEU A 397 -3.21 5.40 -13.45
CA LEU A 397 -3.85 5.16 -14.74
C LEU A 397 -5.08 6.04 -14.96
N VAL A 398 -5.90 6.24 -13.92
CA VAL A 398 -7.01 7.19 -13.96
C VAL A 398 -6.48 8.59 -14.29
N ALA A 399 -5.41 9.05 -13.63
CA ALA A 399 -4.82 10.36 -13.91
C ALA A 399 -4.26 10.42 -15.34
N TRP A 400 -3.55 9.37 -15.77
CA TRP A 400 -2.94 9.28 -17.09
C TRP A 400 -3.96 9.39 -18.23
N VAL A 401 -5.08 8.65 -18.18
CA VAL A 401 -6.07 8.67 -19.27
C VAL A 401 -6.62 10.09 -19.50
N ASN A 402 -6.83 10.85 -18.42
CA ASN A 402 -7.32 12.22 -18.52
C ASN A 402 -6.26 13.18 -19.03
N LEU A 403 -5.02 13.03 -18.55
CA LEU A 403 -3.88 13.78 -19.04
C LEU A 403 -3.67 13.54 -20.54
N GLN A 404 -3.69 12.27 -20.97
CA GLN A 404 -3.55 11.88 -22.37
C GLN A 404 -4.66 12.51 -23.22
N GLN A 405 -5.92 12.43 -22.79
CA GLN A 405 -7.04 13.04 -23.53
C GLN A 405 -6.88 14.55 -23.67
N ALA A 406 -6.44 15.23 -22.61
CA ALA A 406 -6.19 16.67 -22.66
C ALA A 406 -5.03 17.02 -23.60
N ILE A 407 -3.93 16.28 -23.55
CA ILE A 407 -2.80 16.45 -24.47
C ILE A 407 -3.27 16.26 -25.91
N THR A 408 -3.99 15.18 -26.22
CA THR A 408 -4.48 14.92 -27.58
C THR A 408 -5.36 16.06 -28.10
N VAL A 409 -6.37 16.48 -27.32
CA VAL A 409 -7.27 17.58 -27.71
C VAL A 409 -6.49 18.86 -28.00
N VAL A 410 -5.50 19.17 -27.17
CA VAL A 410 -4.70 20.38 -27.29
C VAL A 410 -3.72 20.31 -28.45
N LEU A 411 -3.10 19.15 -28.68
CA LEU A 411 -2.21 18.94 -29.82
C LEU A 411 -2.98 18.98 -31.14
N ASP A 412 -4.18 18.39 -31.22
CA ASP A 412 -5.04 18.44 -32.40
C ASP A 412 -5.34 19.90 -32.79
N PHE A 413 -5.77 20.73 -31.83
CA PHE A 413 -5.99 22.15 -32.10
C PHE A 413 -4.71 22.91 -32.45
N THR A 414 -3.59 22.56 -31.80
CA THR A 414 -2.31 23.20 -32.11
C THR A 414 -1.85 22.84 -33.52
N GLN A 415 -2.08 21.61 -33.96
CA GLN A 415 -1.78 21.14 -35.31
C GLN A 415 -2.67 21.84 -36.35
N ASP A 416 -3.96 22.04 -36.07
CA ASP A 416 -4.85 22.84 -36.93
C ASP A 416 -4.34 24.28 -37.10
N ILE A 417 -3.87 24.90 -36.01
CA ILE A 417 -3.30 26.25 -36.03
C ILE A 417 -1.96 26.27 -36.79
N LEU A 418 -1.11 25.25 -36.60
CA LEU A 418 0.19 25.12 -37.26
C LEU A 418 0.06 24.94 -38.77
N ASN A 419 -0.98 24.24 -39.22
CA ASN A 419 -1.26 23.99 -40.64
C ASN A 419 -1.94 25.18 -41.33
N ALA A 420 -2.50 26.12 -40.57
CA ALA A 420 -3.13 27.31 -41.12
C ALA A 420 -2.08 28.29 -41.66
N THR A 421 -2.29 28.75 -42.90
CA THR A 421 -1.37 29.67 -43.58
C THR A 421 -1.81 31.13 -43.44
N GLY A 422 -0.85 32.03 -43.27
CA GLY A 422 -1.09 33.48 -43.21
C GLY A 422 -1.19 34.04 -41.78
N SER A 423 -1.65 35.28 -41.65
CA SER A 423 -1.86 35.90 -40.34
C SER A 423 -3.04 35.24 -39.63
N LEU A 424 -2.76 34.51 -38.55
CA LEU A 424 -3.76 33.80 -37.77
C LEU A 424 -4.59 34.79 -36.94
N SER A 425 -5.91 34.56 -36.86
CA SER A 425 -6.83 35.30 -35.97
C SER A 425 -7.59 34.33 -35.06
N VAL A 426 -7.87 34.75 -33.83
CA VAL A 426 -8.63 33.97 -32.83
C VAL A 426 -10.01 33.56 -33.34
N ASP A 427 -10.65 34.42 -34.13
CA ASP A 427 -12.00 34.18 -34.66
C ASP A 427 -12.07 32.99 -35.62
N GLN A 428 -10.92 32.56 -36.16
CA GLN A 428 -10.83 31.38 -37.04
C GLN A 428 -10.95 30.07 -36.25
N PHE A 429 -10.73 30.09 -34.92
CA PHE A 429 -10.67 28.89 -34.08
C PHE A 429 -11.58 29.03 -32.83
N PRO A 430 -12.90 29.17 -33.00
CA PRO A 430 -13.82 29.39 -31.86
C PRO A 430 -13.83 28.21 -30.87
N GLN A 431 -13.65 26.98 -31.35
CA GLN A 431 -13.56 25.79 -30.50
C GLN A 431 -12.26 25.77 -29.69
N ALA A 432 -11.11 26.04 -30.34
CA ALA A 432 -9.84 26.15 -29.63
C ALA A 432 -9.89 27.27 -28.59
N ASN A 433 -10.59 28.39 -28.85
CA ASN A 433 -10.72 29.48 -27.89
C ASN A 433 -11.40 29.02 -26.59
N ALA A 434 -12.50 28.27 -26.71
CA ALA A 434 -13.20 27.70 -25.55
C ALA A 434 -12.32 26.68 -24.80
N THR A 435 -11.56 25.86 -25.52
CA THR A 435 -10.65 24.87 -24.94
C THR A 435 -9.47 25.52 -24.22
N PHE A 436 -8.85 26.54 -24.81
CA PHE A 436 -7.77 27.28 -24.16
C PHE A 436 -8.28 28.02 -22.91
N ALA A 437 -9.48 28.62 -23.00
CA ALA A 437 -10.10 29.28 -21.84
C ALA A 437 -10.37 28.32 -20.68
N THR A 438 -10.79 27.08 -20.98
CA THR A 438 -11.00 26.03 -19.95
C THR A 438 -9.70 25.49 -19.36
N LEU A 439 -8.57 25.59 -20.08
CA LEU A 439 -7.23 25.35 -19.54
C LEU A 439 -6.65 26.54 -18.77
N GLY A 440 -7.36 27.67 -18.72
CA GLY A 440 -6.85 28.91 -18.13
C GLY A 440 -5.80 29.62 -18.98
N MET A 441 -5.74 29.33 -20.28
CA MET A 441 -4.82 29.93 -21.25
C MET A 441 -5.54 30.91 -22.19
N SER A 442 -4.83 31.95 -22.64
CA SER A 442 -5.35 32.89 -23.65
C SER A 442 -4.97 32.41 -25.05
N LEU A 443 -5.96 31.99 -25.85
CA LEU A 443 -5.71 31.66 -27.27
C LEU A 443 -5.19 32.88 -28.03
N ALA A 444 -5.63 34.09 -27.68
CA ALA A 444 -5.16 35.32 -28.32
C ALA A 444 -3.66 35.54 -28.14
N GLU A 445 -3.14 35.28 -26.93
CA GLU A 445 -1.72 35.39 -26.66
C GLU A 445 -0.93 34.28 -27.36
N PHE A 446 -1.47 33.05 -27.38
CA PHE A 446 -0.87 31.95 -28.14
C PHE A 446 -0.79 32.26 -29.65
N VAL A 447 -1.89 32.69 -30.27
CA VAL A 447 -1.95 33.07 -31.68
C VAL A 447 -0.99 34.22 -31.99
N LYS A 448 -0.91 35.24 -31.12
CA LYS A 448 0.04 36.34 -31.26
C LYS A 448 1.49 35.84 -31.23
N GLN A 449 1.80 34.94 -30.30
CA GLN A 449 3.14 34.35 -30.21
C GLN A 449 3.47 33.46 -31.42
N MET A 450 2.48 32.74 -31.95
CA MET A 450 2.61 31.95 -33.19
C MET A 450 2.83 32.82 -34.43
N ASN A 451 2.11 33.93 -34.56
CA ASN A 451 2.32 34.91 -35.63
C ASN A 451 3.73 35.52 -35.55
N ASN A 452 4.20 35.86 -34.34
CA ASN A 452 5.56 36.35 -34.12
C ASN A 452 6.62 35.28 -34.48
N ALA A 453 6.36 34.03 -34.13
CA ALA A 453 7.21 32.87 -34.43
C ALA A 453 7.30 32.57 -35.94
N SER A 454 6.32 33.01 -36.73
CA SER A 454 6.26 32.81 -38.20
C SER A 454 6.91 33.95 -38.99
N SER A 455 7.50 34.94 -38.29
CA SER A 455 8.23 36.06 -38.91
C SER A 455 9.75 35.87 -39.13
N PRO A 456 10.45 34.78 -38.70
CA PRO A 456 11.88 34.68 -38.94
C PRO A 456 12.17 34.33 -40.40
N SER A 457 13.27 34.87 -40.92
CA SER A 457 13.74 34.56 -42.27
C SER A 457 14.34 33.15 -42.42
N ASP A 458 14.49 32.42 -41.31
CA ASP A 458 15.12 31.11 -41.21
C ASP A 458 14.07 30.04 -40.85
N PRO A 459 13.80 29.06 -41.73
CA PRO A 459 12.79 28.02 -41.52
C PRO A 459 13.09 27.14 -40.30
N ASP A 460 14.36 26.96 -39.92
CA ASP A 460 14.74 26.17 -38.75
C ASP A 460 14.38 26.91 -37.46
N ALA A 461 14.59 28.24 -37.45
CA ALA A 461 14.20 29.11 -36.33
C ALA A 461 12.68 29.19 -36.17
N GLU A 462 11.92 29.23 -37.28
CA GLU A 462 10.45 29.17 -37.26
C GLU A 462 9.96 27.87 -36.61
N THR A 463 10.47 26.73 -37.09
CA THR A 463 10.11 25.40 -36.58
C THR A 463 10.41 25.31 -35.08
N MET A 464 11.57 25.80 -34.66
CA MET A 464 11.96 25.75 -33.26
C MET A 464 11.08 26.63 -32.36
N SER A 465 10.74 27.83 -32.83
CA SER A 465 9.84 28.72 -32.09
C SER A 465 8.45 28.11 -31.96
N LYS A 466 7.96 27.40 -32.97
CA LYS A 466 6.69 26.66 -32.91
C LYS A 466 6.74 25.51 -31.89
N LEU A 467 7.80 24.71 -31.90
CA LEU A 467 7.99 23.61 -30.94
C LEU A 467 8.04 24.10 -29.49
N LYS A 468 8.70 25.24 -29.21
CA LYS A 468 8.71 25.86 -27.88
C LYS A 468 7.30 26.14 -27.37
N GLN A 469 6.42 26.62 -28.24
CA GLN A 469 5.05 26.92 -27.83
C GLN A 469 4.23 25.66 -27.57
N VAL A 470 4.45 24.61 -28.35
CA VAL A 470 3.86 23.28 -28.05
C VAL A 470 4.30 22.79 -26.68
N VAL A 471 5.60 22.87 -26.36
CA VAL A 471 6.11 22.44 -25.04
C VAL A 471 5.54 23.28 -23.90
N ASN A 472 5.43 24.60 -24.07
CA ASN A 472 4.82 25.47 -23.06
C ASN A 472 3.36 25.11 -22.79
N ILE A 473 2.59 24.82 -23.84
CA ILE A 473 1.21 24.37 -23.68
C ILE A 473 1.15 23.01 -22.96
N VAL A 474 1.96 22.04 -23.40
CA VAL A 474 2.01 20.72 -22.75
C VAL A 474 2.40 20.87 -21.28
N LYS A 475 3.38 21.72 -20.96
CA LYS A 475 3.75 22.04 -19.59
C LYS A 475 2.56 22.55 -18.79
N THR A 476 1.78 23.49 -19.33
CA THR A 476 0.56 23.98 -18.66
C THR A 476 -0.47 22.86 -18.47
N VAL A 477 -0.64 21.96 -19.43
CA VAL A 477 -1.53 20.80 -19.30
C VAL A 477 -1.07 19.87 -18.16
N PHE A 478 0.23 19.62 -18.06
CA PHE A 478 0.83 18.85 -16.96
C PHE A 478 0.70 19.54 -15.61
N GLU A 479 0.89 20.86 -15.54
CA GLU A 479 0.71 21.68 -14.33
C GLU A 479 -0.74 21.61 -13.83
N GLN A 480 -1.71 21.84 -14.70
CA GLN A 480 -3.14 21.79 -14.35
C GLN A 480 -3.58 20.39 -13.89
N SER A 481 -2.96 19.34 -14.43
CA SER A 481 -3.24 17.96 -14.06
C SER A 481 -2.49 17.49 -12.81
N ASN A 482 -1.71 18.36 -12.15
CA ASN A 482 -0.78 17.99 -11.07
C ASN A 482 0.12 16.80 -11.44
N ALA A 483 0.59 16.81 -12.69
CA ALA A 483 1.38 15.76 -13.31
C ALA A 483 2.77 16.26 -13.72
N LEU A 484 3.12 17.51 -13.44
CA LEU A 484 4.47 18.04 -13.70
C LEU A 484 5.53 17.19 -12.96
N PRO A 485 6.70 16.94 -13.57
CA PRO A 485 7.82 16.33 -12.87
C PRO A 485 8.22 17.16 -11.64
N ASP A 486 8.85 16.51 -10.65
CA ASP A 486 9.33 17.21 -9.46
C ASP A 486 10.26 18.36 -9.88
N PRO A 487 10.15 19.56 -9.29
CA PRO A 487 10.94 20.73 -9.69
C PRO A 487 12.46 20.46 -9.69
N ASP A 488 12.90 19.58 -8.80
CA ASP A 488 14.29 19.20 -8.62
C ASP A 488 14.73 18.06 -9.57
N SER A 489 13.83 17.56 -10.42
CA SER A 489 14.12 16.45 -11.34
C SER A 489 14.80 16.93 -12.62
N LEU A 490 15.62 16.05 -13.23
CA LEU A 490 16.24 16.29 -14.53
C LEU A 490 15.21 16.68 -15.59
N LEU A 491 14.07 16.00 -15.59
CA LEU A 491 13.03 16.20 -16.58
C LEU A 491 12.39 17.59 -16.45
N ALA A 492 12.25 18.12 -15.22
CA ALA A 492 11.84 19.50 -14.99
C ALA A 492 12.89 20.50 -15.49
N ALA A 493 14.19 20.23 -15.25
CA ALA A 493 15.28 21.07 -15.74
C ALA A 493 15.36 21.09 -17.27
N GLN A 494 15.19 19.93 -17.92
CA GLN A 494 15.13 19.81 -19.38
C GLN A 494 13.90 20.55 -19.95
N LEU A 495 12.74 20.41 -19.30
CA LEU A 495 11.52 21.11 -19.67
C LEU A 495 11.69 22.64 -19.58
N GLN A 496 12.36 23.12 -18.53
CA GLN A 496 12.68 24.54 -18.38
C GLN A 496 13.70 25.00 -19.43
N GLY A 497 14.80 24.27 -19.62
CA GLY A 497 15.84 24.62 -20.60
C GLY A 497 15.31 24.63 -22.04
N PHE A 498 14.40 23.73 -22.38
CA PHE A 498 13.73 23.76 -23.68
C PHE A 498 12.87 25.03 -23.85
N GLY A 499 12.11 25.41 -22.81
CA GLY A 499 11.31 26.64 -22.81
C GLY A 499 12.14 27.92 -22.95
N GLU A 500 13.30 27.99 -22.30
CA GLU A 500 14.23 29.12 -22.39
C GLU A 500 15.03 29.13 -23.71
N GLY A 501 15.11 27.99 -24.39
CA GLY A 501 15.74 27.87 -25.70
C GLY A 501 17.17 27.34 -25.70
N THR A 502 17.70 26.93 -24.56
CA THR A 502 19.06 26.40 -24.43
C THR A 502 19.19 24.98 -24.98
N LEU A 503 18.10 24.20 -24.95
CA LEU A 503 18.03 22.83 -25.47
C LEU A 503 17.16 22.71 -26.72
N ALA A 504 16.92 23.78 -27.47
CA ALA A 504 15.91 23.78 -28.51
C ALA A 504 16.42 23.12 -29.81
N THR A 505 16.31 21.79 -29.89
CA THR A 505 16.52 20.96 -31.09
C THR A 505 15.30 20.07 -31.32
N GLN A 506 15.09 19.58 -32.55
CA GLN A 506 13.96 18.69 -32.83
C GLN A 506 14.09 17.37 -32.08
N ASP A 507 15.29 16.80 -32.00
CA ASP A 507 15.55 15.56 -31.27
C ASP A 507 15.33 15.73 -29.77
N SER A 508 15.76 16.85 -29.19
CA SER A 508 15.50 17.13 -27.77
C SER A 508 14.02 17.35 -27.46
N PHE A 509 13.24 17.93 -28.39
CA PHE A 509 11.78 18.00 -28.26
C PHE A 509 11.16 16.60 -28.19
N VAL A 510 11.49 15.74 -29.14
CA VAL A 510 10.98 14.37 -29.23
C VAL A 510 11.35 13.58 -27.98
N ASN A 511 12.60 13.67 -27.54
CA ASN A 511 13.08 13.01 -26.33
C ASN A 511 12.39 13.55 -25.07
N LEU A 512 12.26 14.87 -24.92
CA LEU A 512 11.59 15.50 -23.79
C LEU A 512 10.12 15.08 -23.70
N MET A 513 9.39 15.12 -24.81
CA MET A 513 7.99 14.72 -24.86
C MET A 513 7.81 13.23 -24.56
N ASN A 514 8.68 12.39 -25.13
CA ASN A 514 8.70 10.95 -24.85
C ASN A 514 8.96 10.69 -23.36
N ASP A 515 9.94 11.36 -22.76
CA ASP A 515 10.29 11.20 -21.35
C ASP A 515 9.20 11.73 -20.40
N LEU A 516 8.57 12.86 -20.74
CA LEU A 516 7.39 13.39 -20.02
C LEU A 516 6.23 12.41 -20.02
N MET A 517 5.86 11.89 -21.18
CA MET A 517 4.78 10.89 -21.28
C MET A 517 5.14 9.61 -20.55
N LYS A 518 6.36 9.11 -20.74
CA LYS A 518 6.86 7.88 -20.10
C LYS A 518 6.85 7.98 -18.58
N SER A 519 7.22 9.14 -18.03
CA SER A 519 7.20 9.40 -16.59
C SER A 519 5.83 9.23 -15.93
N ARG A 520 4.75 9.19 -16.71
CA ARG A 520 3.39 8.92 -16.22
C ARG A 520 2.84 7.59 -16.72
N LEU A 521 3.26 7.14 -17.91
CA LEU A 521 2.77 5.91 -18.53
C LEU A 521 3.40 4.62 -17.97
N ASP A 522 4.57 4.67 -17.32
CA ASP A 522 5.24 3.46 -16.79
C ASP A 522 4.35 2.60 -15.88
N SER A 523 3.41 3.21 -15.15
CA SER A 523 2.39 2.52 -14.34
C SER A 523 1.50 1.55 -15.12
N ALA A 524 1.24 1.84 -16.40
CA ALA A 524 0.44 1.00 -17.28
C ALA A 524 1.11 -0.33 -17.62
N LEU A 525 2.45 -0.36 -17.64
CA LEU A 525 3.21 -1.55 -18.02
C LEU A 525 3.14 -2.63 -16.93
N TRP A 526 3.31 -2.21 -15.67
CA TRP A 526 3.33 -3.14 -14.55
C TRP A 526 1.95 -3.36 -13.91
N PHE A 527 0.93 -2.53 -14.23
CA PHE A 527 -0.44 -2.71 -13.76
C PHE A 527 -1.00 -4.12 -14.03
N PRO A 528 -0.94 -4.68 -15.26
CA PRO A 528 -1.49 -6.02 -15.49
C PRO A 528 -0.81 -7.12 -14.68
N GLY A 529 0.51 -7.01 -14.52
CA GLY A 529 1.31 -7.87 -13.65
C GLY A 529 0.79 -7.90 -12.22
N VAL A 530 0.62 -6.73 -11.59
CA VAL A 530 0.16 -6.64 -10.19
C VAL A 530 -1.34 -6.94 -10.01
N ALA A 531 -2.17 -6.57 -10.99
CA ALA A 531 -3.60 -6.84 -10.99
C ALA A 531 -3.88 -8.35 -11.13
N GLY A 532 -3.19 -9.02 -12.06
CA GLY A 532 -3.21 -10.48 -12.18
C GLY A 532 -2.58 -11.17 -10.96
N GLY A 533 -1.48 -10.62 -10.45
CA GLY A 533 -0.84 -11.05 -9.22
C GLY A 533 -1.80 -11.05 -8.03
N THR A 534 -2.64 -10.02 -7.89
CA THR A 534 -3.65 -9.92 -6.82
C THR A 534 -4.63 -11.08 -6.87
N LEU A 535 -5.11 -11.47 -8.06
CA LEU A 535 -6.01 -12.62 -8.23
C LEU A 535 -5.30 -13.96 -7.93
N ILE A 536 -4.04 -14.10 -8.35
CA ILE A 536 -3.23 -15.29 -8.07
C ILE A 536 -3.01 -15.43 -6.55
N THR A 537 -2.56 -14.36 -5.89
CA THR A 537 -2.33 -14.36 -4.44
C THR A 537 -3.62 -14.56 -3.66
N LEU A 538 -4.74 -14.03 -4.12
CA LEU A 538 -6.06 -14.28 -3.52
C LEU A 538 -6.44 -15.76 -3.67
N SER A 539 -6.14 -16.38 -4.80
CA SER A 539 -6.39 -17.82 -5.03
C SER A 539 -5.55 -18.68 -4.07
N ILE A 540 -4.27 -18.35 -3.93
CA ILE A 540 -3.36 -19.01 -2.97
C ILE A 540 -3.85 -18.80 -1.54
N LEU A 541 -4.28 -17.59 -1.18
CA LEU A 541 -4.82 -17.28 0.13
C LEU A 541 -6.05 -18.13 0.45
N ASN A 542 -6.93 -18.35 -0.53
CA ASN A 542 -8.12 -19.18 -0.35
C ASN A 542 -7.80 -20.67 -0.15
N VAL A 543 -6.86 -21.23 -0.92
CA VAL A 543 -6.34 -22.59 -0.71
C VAL A 543 -5.67 -22.71 0.67
N SER A 544 -4.94 -21.68 1.07
CA SER A 544 -4.27 -21.60 2.37
C SER A 544 -5.29 -21.53 3.51
N LYS A 545 -6.45 -20.90 3.29
CA LYS A 545 -7.55 -20.78 4.26
C LYS A 545 -8.29 -22.09 4.48
N GLN A 546 -8.63 -22.80 3.39
CA GLN A 546 -9.30 -24.10 3.44
C GLN A 546 -8.87 -24.95 2.24
N TRP A 547 -8.54 -26.23 2.47
CA TRP A 547 -8.41 -27.15 1.34
C TRP A 547 -9.77 -27.27 0.64
N PRO A 548 -9.83 -27.20 -0.70
CA PRO A 548 -11.12 -27.20 -1.40
C PRO A 548 -11.84 -28.53 -1.17
N ARG A 549 -13.11 -28.45 -0.73
CA ARG A 549 -13.92 -29.63 -0.38
C ARG A 549 -14.58 -30.28 -1.58
N ASP A 550 -14.93 -29.47 -2.58
CA ASP A 550 -15.64 -29.94 -3.76
C ASP A 550 -15.06 -29.38 -5.07
N ARG A 551 -15.52 -29.96 -6.18
CA ARG A 551 -15.13 -29.55 -7.54
C ARG A 551 -15.53 -28.10 -7.87
N TYR A 552 -16.53 -27.53 -7.18
CA TYR A 552 -17.00 -26.18 -7.42
C TYR A 552 -16.06 -25.15 -6.78
N GLU A 553 -15.57 -25.42 -5.56
CA GLU A 553 -14.51 -24.64 -4.91
C GLU A 553 -13.21 -24.69 -5.73
N TRP A 554 -12.81 -25.86 -6.24
CA TRP A 554 -11.69 -25.97 -7.19
C TRP A 554 -11.91 -25.13 -8.46
N GLY A 555 -13.12 -25.13 -9.02
CA GLY A 555 -13.47 -24.29 -10.16
C GLY A 555 -13.35 -22.79 -9.89
N ILE A 556 -13.73 -22.34 -8.69
CA ILE A 556 -13.58 -20.94 -8.27
C ILE A 556 -12.08 -20.58 -8.17
N ILE A 557 -11.27 -21.42 -7.52
CA ILE A 557 -9.84 -21.17 -7.37
C ILE A 557 -9.12 -21.19 -8.73
N LEU A 558 -9.41 -22.19 -9.57
CA LEU A 558 -8.79 -22.33 -10.88
C LEU A 558 -9.17 -21.19 -11.82
N SER A 559 -10.44 -20.73 -11.82
CA SER A 559 -10.85 -19.58 -12.63
C SER A 559 -10.14 -18.30 -12.23
N ARG A 560 -10.01 -18.01 -10.92
CA ARG A 560 -9.23 -16.86 -10.43
C ARG A 560 -7.76 -16.95 -10.82
N MET A 561 -7.16 -18.14 -10.70
CA MET A 561 -5.75 -18.35 -11.04
C MET A 561 -5.51 -18.20 -12.55
N LEU A 562 -6.39 -18.72 -13.40
CA LEU A 562 -6.32 -18.57 -14.86
C LEU A 562 -6.56 -17.12 -15.29
N GLY A 563 -7.55 -16.43 -14.71
CA GLY A 563 -7.80 -15.02 -14.97
C GLY A 563 -6.61 -14.15 -14.56
N GLY A 564 -6.03 -14.42 -13.39
CA GLY A 564 -4.82 -13.76 -12.91
C GLY A 564 -3.61 -14.00 -13.81
N LEU A 565 -3.33 -15.25 -14.17
CA LEU A 565 -2.23 -15.61 -15.08
C LEU A 565 -2.41 -14.97 -16.46
N GLY A 566 -3.62 -15.01 -17.02
CA GLY A 566 -3.93 -14.39 -18.31
C GLY A 566 -3.66 -12.88 -18.31
N PHE A 567 -4.02 -12.18 -17.23
CA PHE A 567 -3.78 -10.74 -17.12
C PHE A 567 -2.30 -10.42 -16.84
N SER A 568 -1.62 -11.20 -15.99
CA SER A 568 -0.18 -11.02 -15.74
C SER A 568 0.67 -11.31 -16.98
N PHE A 569 0.23 -12.18 -17.89
CA PHE A 569 0.92 -12.46 -19.14
C PHE A 569 1.03 -11.23 -20.05
N LEU A 570 0.09 -10.27 -19.96
CA LEU A 570 0.14 -9.02 -20.71
C LEU A 570 1.41 -8.20 -20.41
N THR A 571 1.88 -8.22 -19.15
CA THR A 571 3.14 -7.55 -18.78
C THR A 571 4.37 -8.29 -19.34
N ILE A 572 4.31 -9.62 -19.48
CA ILE A 572 5.42 -10.41 -20.05
C ILE A 572 5.56 -10.18 -21.55
N MET A 573 4.46 -9.89 -22.25
CA MET A 573 4.49 -9.58 -23.69
C MET A 573 5.29 -8.31 -24.02
N ASP A 574 5.60 -7.47 -23.03
CA ASP A 574 6.45 -6.28 -23.18
C ASP A 574 7.95 -6.57 -23.02
N ALA A 575 8.33 -7.77 -22.57
CA ALA A 575 9.73 -8.11 -22.31
C ALA A 575 10.51 -8.27 -23.63
N GLY A 576 11.14 -7.19 -24.09
CA GLY A 576 12.13 -7.21 -25.18
C GLY A 576 11.91 -6.21 -26.31
N SER A 577 10.82 -5.44 -26.31
CA SER A 577 10.59 -4.38 -27.31
C SER A 577 11.38 -3.10 -27.01
N GLY A 578 11.94 -2.49 -28.06
CA GLY A 578 12.60 -1.19 -28.01
C GLY A 578 11.72 -0.11 -27.35
N ARG A 579 12.35 0.81 -26.62
CA ARG A 579 11.72 1.64 -25.57
C ARG A 579 11.09 2.96 -26.03
N SER A 580 10.95 3.22 -27.34
CA SER A 580 10.40 4.49 -27.84
C SER A 580 8.86 4.44 -27.87
N LEU A 581 8.19 5.42 -27.26
CA LEU A 581 6.72 5.54 -27.36
C LEU A 581 6.29 6.11 -28.72
N LEU A 582 7.19 6.84 -29.38
CA LEU A 582 6.95 7.43 -30.69
C LEU A 582 7.35 6.42 -31.77
N GLU A 583 6.44 6.22 -32.72
CA GLU A 583 6.70 5.42 -33.90
C GLU A 583 7.80 6.13 -34.71
N THR A 584 8.94 5.47 -34.83
CA THR A 584 9.99 5.85 -35.78
C THR A 584 9.94 4.84 -36.91
N ASP A 585 10.26 5.25 -38.14
CA ASP A 585 10.16 4.41 -39.34
C ASP A 585 10.86 3.04 -39.20
N ASP A 586 11.84 2.93 -38.30
CA ASP A 586 12.67 1.74 -38.10
C ASP A 586 12.22 0.81 -36.94
N GLN A 587 11.29 1.23 -36.07
CA GLN A 587 10.91 0.46 -34.86
C GLN A 587 9.39 0.55 -34.60
N PRO A 588 8.61 -0.52 -34.83
CA PRO A 588 7.19 -0.52 -34.51
C PRO A 588 6.97 -0.45 -32.98
N ILE A 589 6.01 0.36 -32.55
CA ILE A 589 5.59 0.45 -31.13
C ILE A 589 5.17 -0.94 -30.64
N ALA A 590 5.68 -1.36 -29.49
CA ALA A 590 5.30 -2.65 -28.91
C ALA A 590 3.79 -2.76 -28.69
N ALA A 591 3.25 -3.96 -28.84
CA ALA A 591 1.83 -4.22 -28.64
C ALA A 591 1.34 -3.78 -27.25
N MET A 592 2.16 -3.94 -26.20
CA MET A 592 1.81 -3.51 -24.86
C MET A 592 1.76 -1.98 -24.75
N TRP A 593 2.69 -1.24 -25.35
CA TRP A 593 2.63 0.23 -25.38
C TRP A 593 1.40 0.73 -26.14
N ARG A 594 1.04 0.08 -27.26
CA ARG A 594 -0.22 0.38 -27.96
C ARG A 594 -1.43 0.16 -27.06
N PHE A 595 -1.46 -0.94 -26.30
CA PHE A 595 -2.52 -1.17 -25.32
C PHE A 595 -2.47 -0.17 -24.16
N ALA A 596 -1.27 0.19 -23.70
CA ALA A 596 -1.04 1.15 -22.61
C ALA A 596 -1.57 2.55 -22.95
N LEU A 597 -1.47 2.93 -24.21
CA LEU A 597 -2.01 4.19 -24.76
C LEU A 597 -3.53 4.14 -24.95
N THR A 598 -4.19 3.00 -24.77
CA THR A 598 -5.66 2.93 -24.83
C THR A 598 -6.29 3.10 -23.44
N PRO A 599 -7.46 3.74 -23.34
CA PRO A 599 -8.20 3.86 -22.08
C PRO A 599 -8.79 2.52 -21.59
N TRP A 600 -8.50 1.40 -22.26
CA TRP A 600 -9.12 0.09 -22.02
C TRP A 600 -8.44 -0.77 -20.96
N ILE A 601 -7.28 -0.38 -20.44
CA ILE A 601 -6.55 -1.17 -19.43
C ILE A 601 -7.41 -1.39 -18.19
N LEU A 602 -7.90 -0.31 -17.55
CA LEU A 602 -8.74 -0.40 -16.35
C LEU A 602 -10.09 -1.08 -16.63
N PRO A 603 -10.85 -0.71 -17.70
CA PRO A 603 -12.07 -1.40 -18.07
C PRO A 603 -11.90 -2.90 -18.32
N SER A 604 -10.77 -3.34 -18.92
CA SER A 604 -10.53 -4.76 -19.18
C SER A 604 -10.36 -5.55 -17.89
N PHE A 605 -9.66 -5.00 -16.88
CA PHE A 605 -9.53 -5.64 -15.57
C PHE A 605 -10.85 -5.61 -14.79
N ALA A 606 -11.60 -4.51 -14.87
CA ALA A 606 -12.94 -4.40 -14.28
C ALA A 606 -13.89 -5.47 -14.86
N LEU A 607 -13.86 -5.67 -16.19
CA LEU A 607 -14.63 -6.72 -16.86
C LEU A 607 -14.21 -8.11 -16.39
N LEU A 608 -12.90 -8.36 -16.26
CA LEU A 608 -12.38 -9.62 -15.72
C LEU A 608 -12.92 -9.90 -14.31
N LEU A 609 -12.96 -8.89 -13.43
CA LEU A 609 -13.51 -9.00 -12.08
C LEU A 609 -15.02 -9.26 -12.07
N ILE A 610 -15.77 -8.63 -12.97
CA ILE A 610 -17.21 -8.91 -13.14
C ILE A 610 -17.39 -10.37 -13.55
N VAL A 611 -16.68 -10.82 -14.58
CA VAL A 611 -16.72 -12.20 -15.07
C VAL A 611 -16.36 -13.17 -13.94
N GLN A 612 -15.33 -12.87 -13.16
CA GLN A 612 -14.91 -13.72 -12.04
C GLN A 612 -15.98 -13.83 -10.94
N ASN A 613 -16.65 -12.72 -10.61
CA ASN A 613 -17.77 -12.72 -9.66
C ASN A 613 -18.97 -13.52 -10.21
N LEU A 614 -19.28 -13.39 -11.51
CA LEU A 614 -20.36 -14.16 -12.16
C LEU A 614 -20.06 -15.66 -12.17
N ILE A 615 -18.81 -16.06 -12.45
CA ILE A 615 -18.36 -17.45 -12.39
C ILE A 615 -18.55 -18.01 -10.98
N GLU A 616 -18.15 -17.25 -9.95
CA GLU A 616 -18.30 -17.66 -8.56
C GLU A 616 -19.76 -17.82 -8.14
N MET A 617 -20.62 -16.86 -8.49
CA MET A 617 -22.07 -16.96 -8.24
C MET A 617 -22.68 -18.18 -8.94
N SER A 618 -22.29 -18.42 -10.20
CA SER A 618 -22.78 -19.56 -10.99
C SER A 618 -22.35 -20.89 -10.38
N LEU A 619 -21.08 -21.05 -10.03
CA LEU A 619 -20.56 -22.29 -9.43
C LEU A 619 -21.21 -22.57 -8.06
N ARG A 620 -21.44 -21.54 -7.23
CA ARG A 620 -22.17 -21.68 -5.96
C ARG A 620 -23.62 -22.10 -6.17
N PHE A 621 -24.28 -21.53 -7.18
CA PHE A 621 -25.64 -21.92 -7.54
C PHE A 621 -25.71 -23.40 -7.94
N PHE A 622 -24.77 -23.86 -8.78
CA PHE A 622 -24.68 -25.28 -9.16
C PHE A 622 -24.35 -26.19 -7.98
N ALA A 623 -23.44 -25.79 -7.09
CA ALA A 623 -23.13 -26.53 -5.88
C ALA A 623 -24.38 -26.75 -5.01
N ARG A 624 -25.13 -25.68 -4.71
CA ARG A 624 -26.39 -25.77 -3.95
C ARG A 624 -27.41 -26.70 -4.59
N ARG A 625 -27.53 -26.68 -5.92
CA ARG A 625 -28.43 -27.58 -6.64
C ARG A 625 -27.99 -29.05 -6.52
N SER A 626 -26.69 -29.31 -6.59
CA SER A 626 -26.12 -30.66 -6.45
C SER A 626 -26.35 -31.25 -5.07
N TYR A 627 -26.15 -30.47 -4.00
CA TYR A 627 -26.39 -30.92 -2.62
C TYR A 627 -27.88 -31.22 -2.39
N ARG A 628 -28.78 -30.32 -2.78
CA ARG A 628 -30.24 -30.55 -2.66
C ARG A 628 -30.72 -31.79 -3.40
N ALA A 629 -30.13 -32.10 -4.56
CA ALA A 629 -30.48 -33.32 -5.28
C ALA A 629 -30.02 -34.58 -4.53
N SER A 630 -28.84 -34.54 -3.93
CA SER A 630 -28.29 -35.63 -3.12
C SER A 630 -29.09 -35.86 -1.85
N ASP A 631 -29.49 -34.79 -1.16
CA ASP A 631 -30.32 -34.88 0.05
C ASP A 631 -31.69 -35.49 -0.23
N ARG A 632 -32.31 -35.16 -1.37
CA ARG A 632 -33.59 -35.77 -1.80
C ARG A 632 -33.45 -37.26 -2.04
N LEU A 633 -32.40 -37.69 -2.73
CA LEU A 633 -32.12 -39.11 -2.98
C LEU A 633 -31.90 -39.87 -1.67
N ASN A 634 -31.16 -39.27 -0.72
CA ASN A 634 -30.93 -39.87 0.59
C ASN A 634 -32.20 -39.91 1.45
N SER A 635 -33.11 -38.92 1.34
CA SER A 635 -34.40 -38.94 2.05
C SER A 635 -35.42 -39.92 1.49
N SER A 636 -35.20 -40.41 0.26
CA SER A 636 -36.09 -41.38 -0.41
C SER A 636 -35.66 -42.84 -0.25
N ARG A 637 -34.47 -43.08 0.29
CA ARG A 637 -33.96 -44.40 0.68
C ARG A 637 -34.17 -44.59 2.17
#